data_AF-W9H5L7-F1
#
_entry.id   AF-W9H5L7-F1
#
_cell.length_a   1.000
_cell.length_b   1.000
_cell.length_c   1.000
_cell.angle_alpha   90.00
_cell.angle_beta   90.00
_cell.angle_gamma   90.00
#
_symmetry.space_group_name_H-M   'P 1'
#
loop_
_entity.id
_entity.type
_entity.pdbx_description
1 polymer ?
#
loop_
_entity_poly.entity_id
_entity_poly.type
_entity_poly.pdbx_seq_one_letter_code
_entity_poly.pdbx_strand_id
1 'polypeptide(L)'
;MKFDRAGLAYLHDILMTGIAFVAAFYLRVGGDLLGYHFEGLVQGLPVVMLTGAITYRLFGLYRGIWRYASAPDLIQVTKAATIVSVVSVLLLFLLTRLDTIPRSIPVIQWFVLLFLLGAPRFGYRLFKDRHLALSEFSRGEYRVPVLLVGAGDGADQLIRALSQAPQAAYRVVGVLDDKGGRIGRSIRGVPVLGGIDDLMGVVESLHRRGVKPQRLIVTKPENEHDGDLIRRLLDIAEPLGLPLSRLPNLTEFKDALGAGKIELRPIAVEDLLGRPQTVLNRDAISGLIAGRRVLVTGAGGTIGSELTRQIAALGPAELTLVDAGEFNLYTIDGEIRGHYRDLACHSVIADVRDRARVLRLFQDMTPELVFHAAALKHVPLVEANPEEGVLTNAIGTRNVADAARAVGTRAMVLISTDKAINPSSVMGATKRAAESYCQSLDLAPITAPVLDGLDQAADRGACMGGTRFMTVRFGNVLGSSGSVVPLFQRQLAAGGPLTVTHPDMRRYFMTVREAVELVLQASAYGSAHPQGRGRIFVLDMGEPVKIVDLARNMIRLVGLRPDQDIKIEFTGLRPGEKLFEELLSEGEAPTRTTADGVFQASPRVIDHGVIKRLLNELELAARANDRMRTLATLRTLVPDFAPERDLDSTPINQPRQELGSP
;
A
#
# COMPACT_ATOMS: atom_id res chain seq x y z
N MET A 1 -11.61 -42.89 -32.40
CA MET A 1 -12.90 -42.16 -32.35
C MET A 1 -13.09 -41.61 -30.95
N LYS A 2 -13.10 -40.28 -30.76
CA LYS A 2 -13.46 -39.67 -29.48
C LYS A 2 -14.99 -39.67 -29.38
N PHE A 3 -15.57 -40.51 -28.52
CA PHE A 3 -17.01 -40.51 -28.30
C PHE A 3 -17.41 -39.20 -27.62
N ASP A 4 -18.37 -38.48 -28.22
CA ASP A 4 -18.98 -37.30 -27.62
C ASP A 4 -19.76 -37.72 -26.36
N ARG A 5 -19.36 -37.18 -25.21
CA ARG A 5 -19.95 -37.50 -23.90
C ARG A 5 -21.45 -37.20 -23.87
N ALA A 6 -21.92 -36.22 -24.64
CA ALA A 6 -23.35 -35.91 -24.77
C ALA A 6 -24.11 -37.03 -25.51
N GLY A 7 -23.50 -37.64 -26.53
CA GLY A 7 -24.08 -38.77 -27.26
C GLY A 7 -24.23 -40.03 -26.39
N LEU A 8 -23.24 -40.30 -25.52
CA LEU A 8 -23.28 -41.45 -24.61
C LEU A 8 -24.38 -41.31 -23.55
N ALA A 9 -24.53 -40.10 -23.00
CA ALA A 9 -25.60 -39.76 -22.06
C ALA A 9 -27.00 -39.85 -22.70
N TYR A 10 -27.14 -39.39 -23.94
CA TYR A 10 -28.38 -39.50 -24.70
C TYR A 10 -28.79 -40.96 -24.93
N LEU A 11 -27.83 -41.81 -25.31
CA LEU A 11 -28.09 -43.24 -25.49
C LEU A 11 -28.46 -43.94 -24.17
N HIS A 12 -27.76 -43.58 -23.08
CA HIS A 12 -28.07 -44.07 -21.74
C HIS A 12 -29.51 -43.77 -21.35
N ASP A 13 -29.97 -42.54 -21.52
CA ASP A 13 -31.32 -42.15 -21.08
C ASP A 13 -32.42 -42.80 -21.91
N ILE A 14 -32.21 -43.02 -23.22
CA ILE A 14 -33.14 -43.81 -24.05
C ILE A 14 -33.23 -45.25 -23.56
N LEU A 15 -32.08 -45.86 -23.22
CA LEU A 15 -32.04 -47.20 -22.66
C LEU A 15 -32.76 -47.26 -21.31
N MET A 16 -32.56 -46.26 -20.45
CA MET A 16 -33.27 -46.14 -19.17
C MET A 16 -34.77 -45.97 -19.37
N THR A 17 -35.23 -45.30 -20.44
CA THR A 17 -36.66 -45.24 -20.77
C THR A 17 -37.24 -46.61 -21.07
N GLY A 18 -36.53 -47.42 -21.87
CA GLY A 18 -36.94 -48.80 -22.17
C GLY A 18 -36.94 -49.69 -20.93
N ILE A 19 -35.90 -49.61 -20.10
CA ILE A 19 -35.79 -50.34 -18.83
C ILE A 19 -36.91 -49.93 -17.87
N ALA A 20 -37.24 -48.65 -17.78
CA ALA A 20 -38.35 -48.16 -16.95
C ALA A 20 -39.69 -48.78 -17.36
N PHE A 21 -39.91 -48.94 -18.66
CA PHE A 21 -41.13 -49.56 -19.19
C PHE A 21 -41.22 -51.05 -18.84
N VAL A 22 -40.15 -51.81 -19.08
CA VAL A 22 -40.08 -53.24 -18.71
C VAL A 22 -40.25 -53.43 -17.20
N ALA A 23 -39.59 -52.59 -16.40
CA ALA A 23 -39.70 -52.61 -14.95
C ALA A 23 -41.13 -52.27 -14.48
N ALA A 24 -41.82 -51.33 -15.13
CA ALA A 24 -43.20 -51.02 -14.80
C ALA A 24 -44.17 -52.18 -15.07
N PHE A 25 -43.95 -52.92 -16.17
CA PHE A 25 -44.68 -54.15 -16.44
C PHE A 25 -44.42 -55.23 -15.38
N TYR A 26 -43.14 -55.46 -15.05
CA TYR A 26 -42.76 -56.43 -14.03
C TYR A 26 -43.32 -56.07 -12.64
N LEU A 27 -43.26 -54.80 -12.23
CA LEU A 27 -43.82 -54.33 -10.96
C LEU A 27 -45.34 -54.45 -10.89
N ARG A 28 -46.03 -54.45 -12.03
CA ARG A 28 -47.48 -54.55 -12.10
C ARG A 28 -48.01 -55.99 -12.19
N VAL A 29 -47.32 -56.83 -12.93
CA VAL A 29 -47.78 -58.18 -13.32
C VAL A 29 -46.97 -59.28 -12.63
N GLY A 30 -45.78 -58.96 -12.09
CA GLY A 30 -44.90 -59.93 -11.45
C GLY A 30 -44.31 -60.93 -12.44
N GLY A 31 -44.25 -62.20 -12.04
CA GLY A 31 -43.69 -63.30 -12.85
C GLY A 31 -44.51 -63.68 -14.09
N ASP A 32 -45.77 -63.24 -14.20
CA ASP A 32 -46.67 -63.57 -15.31
C ASP A 32 -46.44 -62.71 -16.58
N LEU A 33 -45.33 -61.96 -16.61
CA LEU A 33 -44.94 -61.03 -17.68
C LEU A 33 -44.91 -61.68 -19.08
N LEU A 34 -44.45 -62.93 -19.17
CA LEU A 34 -44.28 -63.66 -20.42
C LEU A 34 -45.58 -64.32 -20.94
N GLY A 35 -46.66 -64.31 -20.15
CA GLY A 35 -47.93 -64.95 -20.50
C GLY A 35 -48.96 -64.01 -21.11
N TYR A 36 -49.49 -63.07 -20.32
CA TYR A 36 -50.70 -62.31 -20.68
C TYR A 36 -50.45 -60.95 -21.32
N HIS A 37 -49.25 -60.40 -21.19
CA HIS A 37 -48.97 -59.00 -21.52
C HIS A 37 -47.74 -58.80 -22.42
N PHE A 38 -47.23 -59.89 -23.01
CA PHE A 38 -46.07 -59.85 -23.90
C PHE A 38 -46.30 -58.99 -25.15
N GLU A 39 -47.50 -59.05 -25.73
CA GLU A 39 -47.87 -58.23 -26.88
C GLU A 39 -47.84 -56.73 -26.56
N GLY A 40 -48.39 -56.33 -25.40
CA GLY A 40 -48.35 -54.93 -24.93
C GLY A 40 -46.95 -54.43 -24.62
N LEU A 41 -46.05 -55.32 -24.16
CA LEU A 41 -44.65 -55.01 -23.95
C LEU A 41 -43.92 -54.75 -25.28
N VAL A 42 -44.09 -55.64 -26.27
CA VAL A 42 -43.45 -55.54 -27.59
C VAL A 42 -43.97 -54.32 -28.37
N GLN A 43 -45.27 -54.03 -28.30
CA GLN A 43 -45.86 -52.88 -28.97
C GLN A 43 -45.51 -51.55 -28.27
N GLY A 44 -45.46 -51.55 -26.93
CA GLY A 44 -45.25 -50.32 -26.16
C GLY A 44 -43.80 -49.86 -26.09
N LEU A 45 -42.85 -50.79 -26.09
CA LEU A 45 -41.43 -50.48 -25.92
C LEU A 45 -40.87 -49.55 -27.02
N PRO A 46 -41.11 -49.78 -28.33
CA PRO A 46 -40.67 -48.86 -29.38
C PRO A 46 -41.28 -47.47 -29.26
N VAL A 47 -42.57 -47.39 -28.91
CA VAL A 47 -43.30 -46.11 -28.77
C VAL A 47 -42.71 -45.28 -27.63
N VAL A 48 -42.46 -45.89 -26.49
CA VAL A 48 -41.89 -45.23 -25.31
C VAL A 48 -40.43 -44.80 -25.55
N MET A 49 -39.62 -45.64 -26.19
CA MET A 49 -38.23 -45.29 -26.50
C MET A 49 -38.14 -44.19 -27.55
N LEU A 50 -39.00 -44.21 -28.58
CA LEU A 50 -39.03 -43.19 -29.63
C LEU A 50 -39.50 -41.84 -29.09
N THR A 51 -40.55 -41.81 -28.28
CA THR A 51 -41.01 -40.60 -27.60
C THR A 51 -39.96 -40.04 -26.64
N GLY A 52 -39.26 -40.92 -25.90
CA GLY A 52 -38.08 -40.57 -25.11
C GLY A 52 -37.00 -39.89 -25.94
N ALA A 53 -36.56 -40.52 -27.03
CA ALA A 53 -35.54 -40.00 -27.92
C ALA A 53 -35.89 -38.60 -28.48
N ILE A 54 -37.12 -38.43 -28.98
CA ILE A 54 -37.59 -37.15 -29.51
C ILE A 54 -37.65 -36.09 -28.40
N THR A 55 -38.25 -36.42 -27.26
CA THR A 55 -38.43 -35.49 -26.13
C THR A 55 -37.09 -35.03 -25.60
N TYR A 56 -36.13 -35.93 -25.39
CA TYR A 56 -34.83 -35.55 -24.83
C TYR A 56 -34.00 -34.66 -25.76
N ARG A 57 -34.19 -34.81 -27.09
CA ARG A 57 -33.54 -33.98 -28.09
C ARG A 57 -34.19 -32.60 -28.22
N LEU A 58 -35.52 -32.51 -28.13
CA LEU A 58 -36.27 -31.24 -28.13
C LEU A 58 -36.04 -30.41 -26.86
N PHE A 59 -36.02 -31.06 -25.69
CA PHE A 59 -35.83 -30.40 -24.39
C PHE A 59 -34.36 -30.05 -24.09
N GLY A 60 -33.43 -30.46 -24.95
CA GLY A 60 -32.03 -30.05 -24.84
C GLY A 60 -31.34 -30.51 -23.56
N LEU A 61 -31.74 -31.65 -22.98
CA LEU A 61 -31.22 -32.24 -21.74
C LEU A 61 -29.69 -32.43 -21.71
N TYR A 62 -29.02 -32.32 -22.86
CA TYR A 62 -27.58 -32.53 -23.02
C TYR A 62 -26.83 -31.31 -23.57
N ARG A 63 -27.49 -30.14 -23.69
CA ARG A 63 -26.82 -28.87 -24.04
C ARG A 63 -26.08 -28.24 -22.86
N GLY A 64 -26.36 -28.67 -21.63
CA GLY A 64 -25.68 -28.24 -20.41
C GLY A 64 -24.40 -29.04 -20.13
N ILE A 65 -23.32 -28.35 -19.76
CA ILE A 65 -22.12 -29.00 -19.23
C ILE A 65 -22.51 -29.70 -17.93
N TRP A 66 -22.30 -31.02 -17.83
CA TRP A 66 -22.61 -31.93 -16.69
C TRP A 66 -21.99 -31.52 -15.33
N ARG A 67 -21.42 -30.32 -15.23
CA ARG A 67 -20.80 -29.72 -14.06
C ARG A 67 -21.76 -28.80 -13.28
N TYR A 68 -22.98 -28.55 -13.76
CA TYR A 68 -23.93 -27.59 -13.16
C TYR A 68 -25.38 -28.11 -13.03
N ALA A 69 -25.57 -29.38 -12.67
CA ALA A 69 -26.91 -29.89 -12.42
C ALA A 69 -27.51 -29.30 -11.13
N SER A 70 -28.49 -28.41 -11.29
CA SER A 70 -29.13 -27.64 -10.22
C SER A 70 -30.62 -28.02 -10.08
N ALA A 71 -31.38 -27.44 -9.13
CA ALA A 71 -32.84 -27.67 -9.03
C ALA A 71 -33.62 -27.53 -10.37
N PRO A 72 -33.22 -26.62 -11.30
CA PRO A 72 -33.72 -26.60 -12.67
C PRO A 72 -33.56 -27.91 -13.46
N ASP A 73 -32.51 -28.69 -13.23
CA ASP A 73 -32.29 -29.96 -13.94
C ASP A 73 -33.26 -31.04 -13.47
N LEU A 74 -33.57 -31.10 -12.17
CA LEU A 74 -34.61 -31.99 -11.65
C LEU A 74 -35.98 -31.60 -12.22
N ILE A 75 -36.25 -30.31 -12.33
CA ILE A 75 -37.47 -29.79 -12.99
C ILE A 75 -37.48 -30.18 -14.48
N GLN A 76 -36.35 -30.11 -15.18
CA GLN A 76 -36.26 -30.50 -16.59
C GLN A 76 -36.43 -32.01 -16.79
N VAL A 77 -35.80 -32.84 -15.95
CA VAL A 77 -36.01 -34.30 -15.94
C VAL A 77 -37.46 -34.63 -15.63
N THR A 78 -38.08 -33.92 -14.70
CA THR A 78 -39.49 -34.11 -14.35
C THR A 78 -40.41 -33.73 -15.50
N LYS A 79 -40.19 -32.57 -16.13
CA LYS A 79 -40.93 -32.15 -17.34
C LYS A 79 -40.77 -33.16 -18.48
N ALA A 80 -39.54 -33.60 -18.73
CA ALA A 80 -39.26 -34.57 -19.79
C ALA A 80 -39.92 -35.93 -19.52
N ALA A 81 -39.81 -36.47 -18.30
CA ALA A 81 -40.46 -37.72 -17.91
C ALA A 81 -41.98 -37.62 -18.01
N THR A 82 -42.59 -36.51 -17.56
CA THR A 82 -44.03 -36.27 -17.68
C THR A 82 -44.47 -36.22 -19.15
N ILE A 83 -43.73 -35.51 -20.01
CA ILE A 83 -44.07 -35.40 -21.44
C ILE A 83 -43.91 -36.76 -22.13
N VAL A 84 -42.83 -37.50 -21.85
CA VAL A 84 -42.65 -38.87 -22.38
C VAL A 84 -43.82 -39.75 -21.97
N SER A 85 -44.24 -39.72 -20.69
CA SER A 85 -45.38 -40.51 -20.21
C SER A 85 -46.71 -40.09 -20.87
N VAL A 86 -47.03 -38.80 -20.92
CA VAL A 86 -48.30 -38.33 -21.51
C VAL A 86 -48.37 -38.62 -23.01
N VAL A 87 -47.30 -38.30 -23.76
CA VAL A 87 -47.25 -38.53 -25.20
C VAL A 87 -47.27 -40.03 -25.52
N SER A 88 -46.55 -40.86 -24.74
CA SER A 88 -46.60 -42.31 -24.90
C SER A 88 -48.00 -42.87 -24.68
N VAL A 89 -48.70 -42.44 -23.62
CA VAL A 89 -50.08 -42.87 -23.36
C VAL A 89 -51.01 -42.47 -24.49
N LEU A 90 -50.89 -41.23 -24.99
CA LEU A 90 -51.69 -40.75 -26.11
C LEU A 90 -51.45 -41.59 -27.38
N LEU A 91 -50.19 -41.87 -27.72
CA LEU A 91 -49.84 -42.68 -28.88
C LEU A 91 -50.30 -44.13 -28.73
N LEU A 92 -50.14 -44.73 -27.55
CA LEU A 92 -50.60 -46.09 -27.28
C LEU A 92 -52.12 -46.21 -27.31
N PHE A 93 -52.84 -45.18 -26.85
CA PHE A 93 -54.29 -45.09 -27.01
C PHE A 93 -54.70 -45.04 -28.49
N LEU A 94 -54.02 -44.25 -29.31
CA LEU A 94 -54.32 -44.13 -30.74
C LEU A 94 -54.01 -45.42 -31.52
N LEU A 95 -52.94 -46.12 -31.16
CA LEU A 95 -52.49 -47.33 -31.87
C LEU A 95 -53.22 -48.60 -31.43
N THR A 96 -53.49 -48.74 -30.13
CA THR A 96 -53.93 -50.02 -29.51
C THR A 96 -55.09 -49.86 -28.53
N ARG A 97 -55.67 -48.65 -28.41
CA ARG A 97 -56.70 -48.30 -27.41
C ARG A 97 -56.32 -48.58 -25.95
N LEU A 98 -55.04 -48.83 -25.66
CA LEU A 98 -54.54 -49.35 -24.38
C LEU A 98 -55.14 -50.71 -23.96
N ASP A 99 -55.68 -51.49 -24.90
CA ASP A 99 -56.31 -52.78 -24.57
C ASP A 99 -55.28 -53.82 -24.10
N THR A 100 -54.03 -53.72 -24.58
CA THR A 100 -52.94 -54.66 -24.29
C THR A 100 -52.09 -54.27 -23.06
N ILE A 101 -52.32 -53.09 -22.47
CA ILE A 101 -51.48 -52.52 -21.41
C ILE A 101 -52.34 -52.15 -20.19
N PRO A 102 -52.11 -52.76 -19.00
CA PRO A 102 -52.78 -52.35 -17.77
C PRO A 102 -52.65 -50.84 -17.49
N ARG A 103 -53.78 -50.19 -17.18
CA ARG A 103 -53.88 -48.71 -17.02
C ARG A 103 -52.98 -48.10 -15.94
N SER A 104 -52.48 -48.91 -15.01
CA SER A 104 -51.53 -48.50 -13.97
C SER A 104 -50.08 -48.43 -14.45
N ILE A 105 -49.72 -49.09 -15.57
CA ILE A 105 -48.33 -49.15 -16.07
C ILE A 105 -47.78 -47.76 -16.42
N PRO A 106 -48.50 -46.86 -17.10
CA PRO A 106 -47.96 -45.53 -17.40
C PRO A 106 -47.63 -44.71 -16.16
N VAL A 107 -48.39 -44.88 -15.08
CA VAL A 107 -48.16 -44.21 -13.78
C VAL A 107 -46.93 -44.80 -13.09
N ILE A 108 -46.82 -46.13 -13.04
CA ILE A 108 -45.65 -46.81 -12.47
C ILE A 108 -44.39 -46.45 -13.27
N GLN A 109 -44.48 -46.48 -14.60
CA GLN A 109 -43.40 -46.09 -15.51
C GLN A 109 -42.93 -44.67 -15.25
N TRP A 110 -43.84 -43.72 -15.02
CA TRP A 110 -43.46 -42.34 -14.73
C TRP A 110 -42.56 -42.24 -13.48
N PHE A 111 -42.93 -42.91 -12.37
CA PHE A 111 -42.11 -42.93 -11.16
C PHE A 111 -40.76 -43.64 -11.36
N VAL A 112 -40.76 -44.80 -12.03
CA VAL A 112 -39.54 -45.56 -12.30
C VAL A 112 -38.60 -44.77 -13.23
N LEU A 113 -39.15 -44.10 -14.23
CA LEU A 113 -38.40 -43.27 -15.18
C LEU A 113 -37.76 -42.06 -14.49
N LEU A 114 -38.51 -41.37 -13.61
CA LEU A 114 -37.97 -40.29 -12.79
C LEU A 114 -36.79 -40.76 -11.95
N PHE A 115 -36.91 -41.94 -11.34
CA PHE A 115 -35.84 -42.52 -10.54
C PHE A 115 -34.62 -42.89 -11.39
N LEU A 116 -34.80 -43.63 -12.50
CA LEU A 116 -33.70 -44.09 -13.35
C LEU A 116 -32.97 -42.94 -14.06
N LEU A 117 -33.66 -41.84 -14.39
CA LEU A 117 -33.02 -40.65 -14.95
C LEU A 117 -32.41 -39.75 -13.86
N GLY A 118 -33.04 -39.63 -12.70
CA GLY A 118 -32.62 -38.75 -11.61
C GLY A 118 -31.50 -39.31 -10.74
N ALA A 119 -31.56 -40.59 -10.38
CA ALA A 119 -30.66 -41.22 -9.41
C ALA A 119 -29.18 -41.25 -9.87
N PRO A 120 -28.83 -41.55 -11.13
CA PRO A 120 -27.44 -41.49 -11.58
C PRO A 120 -26.86 -40.07 -11.53
N ARG A 121 -27.69 -39.05 -11.85
CA ARG A 121 -27.31 -37.64 -11.81
C ARG A 121 -27.08 -37.16 -10.37
N PHE A 122 -27.95 -37.57 -9.45
CA PHE A 122 -27.84 -37.28 -8.03
C PHE A 122 -26.70 -38.06 -7.35
N GLY A 123 -26.47 -39.32 -7.75
CA GLY A 123 -25.39 -40.16 -7.25
C GLY A 123 -24.01 -39.69 -7.68
N TYR A 124 -23.87 -39.26 -8.95
CA TYR A 124 -22.64 -38.62 -9.43
C TYR A 124 -22.33 -37.33 -8.65
N ARG A 125 -23.38 -36.57 -8.27
CA ARG A 125 -23.24 -35.43 -7.37
C ARG A 125 -22.76 -35.86 -5.98
N LEU A 126 -23.42 -36.79 -5.30
CA LEU A 126 -22.99 -37.24 -3.96
C LEU A 126 -21.55 -37.75 -3.92
N PHE A 127 -21.10 -38.39 -5.00
CA PHE A 127 -19.73 -38.90 -5.10
C PHE A 127 -18.69 -37.79 -5.33
N LYS A 128 -19.04 -36.75 -6.09
CA LYS A 128 -18.16 -35.62 -6.43
C LYS A 128 -18.22 -34.47 -5.41
N ASP A 129 -19.36 -34.26 -4.76
CA ASP A 129 -19.64 -33.22 -3.77
C ASP A 129 -19.23 -33.63 -2.35
N ARG A 130 -18.61 -34.81 -2.14
CA ARG A 130 -17.95 -35.15 -0.86
C ARG A 130 -16.81 -34.20 -0.46
N HIS A 131 -16.44 -33.25 -1.33
CA HIS A 131 -15.43 -32.24 -1.03
C HIS A 131 -15.87 -30.78 -1.08
N LEU A 132 -17.13 -30.42 -1.39
CA LEU A 132 -17.62 -29.03 -1.33
C LEU A 132 -19.16 -28.96 -1.45
N ALA A 133 -19.75 -28.04 -0.68
CA ALA A 133 -21.06 -27.40 -0.89
C ALA A 133 -22.31 -28.05 -0.25
N LEU A 134 -22.42 -27.88 1.08
CA LEU A 134 -23.69 -27.52 1.73
C LEU A 134 -23.57 -26.06 2.23
N SER A 135 -23.67 -25.07 1.34
CA SER A 135 -23.77 -23.66 1.78
C SER A 135 -24.32 -22.68 0.75
N GLU A 136 -25.24 -23.07 -0.13
CA GLU A 136 -26.00 -22.08 -0.91
C GLU A 136 -27.43 -22.57 -1.08
N PHE A 137 -28.22 -22.45 -0.02
CA PHE A 137 -29.58 -21.92 -0.07
C PHE A 137 -29.99 -21.66 1.39
N SER A 138 -30.36 -20.40 1.66
CA SER A 138 -30.91 -19.92 2.94
C SER A 138 -29.91 -19.64 4.07
N ARG A 139 -29.23 -18.49 4.00
CA ARG A 139 -29.12 -17.50 5.10
C ARG A 139 -28.53 -16.20 4.55
N GLY A 140 -29.23 -15.09 4.79
CA GLY A 140 -28.88 -13.77 4.28
C GLY A 140 -27.66 -13.19 4.98
N GLU A 141 -26.48 -13.44 4.44
CA GLU A 141 -25.32 -12.59 4.70
C GLU A 141 -25.23 -11.56 3.56
N TYR A 142 -25.48 -10.30 3.92
CA TYR A 142 -25.45 -9.16 3.00
C TYR A 142 -24.00 -8.92 2.55
N ARG A 143 -23.61 -9.50 1.40
CA ARG A 143 -22.27 -9.28 0.82
C ARG A 143 -22.25 -7.95 0.07
N VAL A 144 -21.27 -7.12 0.39
CA VAL A 144 -21.09 -5.78 -0.19
C VAL A 144 -20.70 -5.91 -1.67
N PRO A 145 -21.51 -5.41 -2.63
CA PRO A 145 -21.19 -5.45 -4.05
C PRO A 145 -20.05 -4.46 -4.40
N VAL A 146 -19.01 -4.95 -5.06
CA VAL A 146 -17.80 -4.17 -5.38
C VAL A 146 -17.42 -4.26 -6.85
N LEU A 147 -16.88 -3.17 -7.39
CA LEU A 147 -16.31 -3.09 -8.74
C LEU A 147 -14.78 -3.16 -8.65
N LEU A 148 -14.15 -3.94 -9.53
CA LEU A 148 -12.68 -4.01 -9.60
C LEU A 148 -12.17 -3.08 -10.68
N VAL A 149 -11.05 -2.40 -10.42
CA VAL A 149 -10.33 -1.58 -11.40
C VAL A 149 -9.01 -2.27 -11.73
N GLY A 150 -8.79 -2.55 -13.01
CA GLY A 150 -7.67 -3.32 -13.55
C GLY A 150 -8.08 -4.76 -13.88
N ALA A 151 -8.02 -5.13 -15.16
CA ALA A 151 -8.41 -6.47 -15.63
C ALA A 151 -7.22 -7.45 -15.67
N GLY A 152 -6.30 -7.35 -14.71
CA GLY A 152 -5.04 -8.10 -14.63
C GLY A 152 -5.04 -9.29 -13.66
N ASP A 153 -3.85 -9.75 -13.28
CA ASP A 153 -3.65 -10.91 -12.40
C ASP A 153 -4.19 -10.66 -10.98
N GLY A 154 -4.11 -9.42 -10.48
CA GLY A 154 -4.69 -9.04 -9.19
C GLY A 154 -6.22 -9.23 -9.14
N ALA A 155 -6.92 -8.96 -10.24
CA ALA A 155 -8.35 -9.24 -10.35
C ALA A 155 -8.65 -10.75 -10.32
N ASP A 156 -7.86 -11.56 -11.03
CA ASP A 156 -8.01 -13.03 -10.99
C ASP A 156 -7.80 -13.60 -9.57
N GLN A 157 -6.75 -13.12 -8.89
CA GLN A 157 -6.41 -13.54 -7.53
C GLN A 157 -7.50 -13.18 -6.52
N LEU A 158 -8.02 -11.95 -6.56
CA LEU A 158 -9.09 -11.52 -5.66
C LEU A 158 -10.39 -12.27 -5.93
N ILE A 159 -10.80 -12.41 -7.20
CA ILE A 159 -12.02 -13.15 -7.55
C ILE A 159 -11.91 -14.60 -7.07
N ARG A 160 -10.74 -15.23 -7.25
CA ARG A 160 -10.48 -16.58 -6.75
C ARG A 160 -10.56 -16.65 -5.23
N ALA A 161 -9.91 -15.73 -4.52
CA ALA A 161 -9.87 -15.73 -3.06
C ALA A 161 -11.27 -15.52 -2.45
N LEU A 162 -12.05 -14.56 -2.96
CA LEU A 162 -13.44 -14.32 -2.54
C LEU A 162 -14.37 -15.49 -2.87
N SER A 163 -14.12 -16.21 -3.97
CA SER A 163 -14.90 -17.41 -4.32
C SER A 163 -14.57 -18.61 -3.42
N GLN A 164 -13.38 -18.63 -2.82
CA GLN A 164 -12.92 -19.70 -1.93
C GLN A 164 -13.24 -19.44 -0.45
N ALA A 165 -13.62 -18.21 -0.09
CA ALA A 165 -13.94 -17.80 1.28
C ALA A 165 -15.47 -17.73 1.49
N PRO A 166 -16.09 -18.71 2.20
CA PRO A 166 -17.55 -18.76 2.39
C PRO A 166 -18.12 -17.56 3.16
N GLN A 167 -17.32 -16.94 4.03
CA GLN A 167 -17.65 -15.74 4.81
C GLN A 167 -17.11 -14.44 4.19
N ALA A 168 -16.81 -14.43 2.89
CA ALA A 168 -16.33 -13.23 2.22
C ALA A 168 -17.35 -12.08 2.34
N ALA A 169 -16.91 -10.96 2.91
CA ALA A 169 -17.72 -9.75 3.08
C ALA A 169 -18.09 -9.07 1.75
N TYR A 170 -17.37 -9.38 0.67
CA TYR A 170 -17.48 -8.70 -0.62
C TYR A 170 -17.95 -9.64 -1.73
N ARG A 171 -18.74 -9.10 -2.67
CA ARG A 171 -19.15 -9.77 -3.91
C ARG A 171 -18.74 -8.92 -5.11
N VAL A 172 -17.90 -9.46 -5.99
CA VAL A 172 -17.49 -8.76 -7.21
C VAL A 172 -18.63 -8.75 -8.23
N VAL A 173 -19.04 -7.57 -8.69
CA VAL A 173 -20.15 -7.40 -9.66
C VAL A 173 -19.70 -7.06 -11.08
N GLY A 174 -18.45 -6.64 -11.25
CA GLY A 174 -17.86 -6.31 -12.54
C GLY A 174 -16.41 -5.85 -12.42
N VAL A 175 -15.71 -5.87 -13.55
CA VAL A 175 -14.32 -5.39 -13.68
C VAL A 175 -14.28 -4.25 -14.70
N LEU A 176 -13.52 -3.20 -14.40
CA LEU A 176 -13.15 -2.13 -15.33
C LEU A 176 -11.71 -2.34 -15.78
N ASP A 177 -11.48 -2.25 -17.07
CA ASP A 177 -10.15 -2.40 -17.65
C ASP A 177 -9.41 -1.06 -17.69
N ASP A 178 -8.17 -1.04 -17.22
CA ASP A 178 -7.29 0.13 -17.26
C ASP A 178 -6.50 0.24 -18.57
N LYS A 179 -6.38 -0.85 -19.33
CA LYS A 179 -5.58 -0.93 -20.58
C LYS A 179 -6.43 -1.14 -21.84
N GLY A 180 -7.75 -1.23 -21.70
CA GLY A 180 -8.73 -1.33 -22.80
C GLY A 180 -8.75 -2.64 -23.61
N GLY A 181 -7.78 -3.55 -23.42
CA GLY A 181 -7.63 -4.76 -24.25
C GLY A 181 -8.55 -5.94 -23.89
N ARG A 182 -9.33 -5.86 -22.80
CA ARG A 182 -10.13 -6.97 -22.24
C ARG A 182 -11.63 -6.67 -22.12
N ILE A 183 -12.10 -5.53 -22.64
CA ILE A 183 -13.51 -5.13 -22.63
C ILE A 183 -14.37 -6.20 -23.35
N GLY A 184 -15.51 -6.56 -22.76
CA GLY A 184 -16.42 -7.58 -23.29
C GLY A 184 -16.03 -9.03 -23.01
N ARG A 185 -14.89 -9.27 -22.35
CA ARG A 185 -14.49 -10.59 -21.84
C ARG A 185 -14.98 -10.81 -20.40
N SER A 186 -14.69 -11.98 -19.84
CA SER A 186 -14.93 -12.25 -18.42
C SER A 186 -13.70 -12.85 -17.75
N ILE A 187 -13.50 -12.53 -16.46
CA ILE A 187 -12.47 -13.11 -15.60
C ILE A 187 -13.19 -14.00 -14.58
N ARG A 188 -13.00 -15.32 -14.66
CA ARG A 188 -13.68 -16.32 -13.80
C ARG A 188 -15.20 -16.13 -13.70
N GLY A 189 -15.84 -15.76 -14.81
CA GLY A 189 -17.29 -15.53 -14.88
C GLY A 189 -17.76 -14.13 -14.46
N VAL A 190 -16.87 -13.26 -13.99
CA VAL A 190 -17.15 -11.84 -13.76
C VAL A 190 -16.92 -11.05 -15.06
N PRO A 191 -17.90 -10.30 -15.57
CA PRO A 191 -17.76 -9.56 -16.82
C PRO A 191 -16.84 -8.33 -16.68
N VAL A 192 -16.08 -8.05 -17.73
CA VAL A 192 -15.36 -6.78 -17.91
C VAL A 192 -16.32 -5.80 -18.58
N LEU A 193 -16.81 -4.82 -17.81
CA LEU A 193 -17.97 -4.00 -18.16
C LEU A 193 -17.63 -2.75 -18.99
N GLY A 194 -16.36 -2.33 -19.01
CA GLY A 194 -15.91 -1.14 -19.73
C GLY A 194 -14.50 -0.72 -19.33
N GLY A 195 -14.05 0.42 -19.85
CA GLY A 195 -12.86 1.12 -19.39
C GLY A 195 -13.11 1.94 -18.13
N ILE A 196 -12.07 2.60 -17.62
CA ILE A 196 -12.17 3.50 -16.45
C ILE A 196 -13.16 4.66 -16.71
N ASP A 197 -13.15 5.21 -17.93
CA ASP A 197 -14.03 6.33 -18.31
C ASP A 197 -15.50 5.95 -18.43
N ASP A 198 -15.80 4.66 -18.59
CA ASP A 198 -17.17 4.16 -18.69
C ASP A 198 -17.83 3.97 -17.32
N LEU A 199 -17.13 4.27 -16.22
CA LEU A 199 -17.58 3.99 -14.85
C LEU A 199 -19.01 4.50 -14.57
N MET A 200 -19.35 5.73 -14.97
CA MET A 200 -20.69 6.29 -14.78
C MET A 200 -21.77 5.44 -15.47
N GLY A 201 -21.56 5.11 -16.75
CA GLY A 201 -22.50 4.29 -17.54
C GLY A 201 -22.60 2.85 -17.02
N VAL A 202 -21.49 2.28 -16.54
CA VAL A 202 -21.44 0.96 -15.91
C VAL A 202 -22.26 0.94 -14.62
N VAL A 203 -22.07 1.95 -13.76
CA VAL A 203 -22.79 2.07 -12.50
C VAL A 203 -24.28 2.25 -12.75
N GLU A 204 -24.69 3.09 -13.71
CA GLU A 204 -26.10 3.27 -14.09
C GLU A 204 -26.73 1.98 -14.64
N SER A 205 -26.00 1.25 -15.49
CA SER A 205 -26.42 -0.06 -16.03
C SER A 205 -26.63 -1.10 -14.91
N LEU A 206 -25.73 -1.14 -13.93
CA LEU A 206 -25.86 -2.02 -12.77
C LEU A 206 -27.05 -1.62 -11.88
N HIS A 207 -27.25 -0.33 -11.64
CA HIS A 207 -28.40 0.19 -10.90
C HIS A 207 -29.73 -0.25 -11.53
N ARG A 208 -29.86 -0.14 -12.87
CA ARG A 208 -31.03 -0.63 -13.61
C ARG A 208 -31.28 -2.13 -13.44
N ARG A 209 -30.22 -2.90 -13.20
CA ARG A 209 -30.27 -4.36 -12.95
C ARG A 209 -30.46 -4.70 -11.46
N GLY A 210 -30.72 -3.72 -10.61
CA GLY A 210 -30.95 -3.91 -9.17
C GLY A 210 -29.67 -4.12 -8.36
N VAL A 211 -28.50 -3.85 -8.92
CA VAL A 211 -27.19 -4.00 -8.26
C VAL A 211 -26.60 -2.61 -8.03
N LYS A 212 -26.41 -2.21 -6.77
CA LYS A 212 -25.78 -0.93 -6.41
C LYS A 212 -24.37 -1.17 -5.92
N PRO A 213 -23.32 -0.95 -6.73
CA PRO A 213 -21.94 -1.02 -6.24
C PRO A 213 -21.77 -0.08 -5.04
N GLN A 214 -21.00 -0.51 -4.04
CA GLN A 214 -20.73 0.31 -2.84
C GLN A 214 -19.26 0.71 -2.71
N ARG A 215 -18.38 0.18 -3.58
CA ARG A 215 -16.93 0.41 -3.50
C ARG A 215 -16.22 0.05 -4.81
N LEU A 216 -15.15 0.78 -5.10
CA LEU A 216 -14.17 0.48 -6.14
C LEU A 216 -12.91 -0.11 -5.50
N ILE A 217 -12.40 -1.21 -6.06
CA ILE A 217 -11.17 -1.87 -5.59
C ILE A 217 -10.12 -1.84 -6.68
N VAL A 218 -9.02 -1.12 -6.45
CA VAL A 218 -7.85 -1.13 -7.32
C VAL A 218 -7.10 -2.45 -7.14
N THR A 219 -6.91 -3.17 -8.25
CA THR A 219 -6.30 -4.50 -8.25
C THR A 219 -4.81 -4.51 -8.57
N LYS A 220 -4.23 -3.34 -8.91
CA LYS A 220 -2.77 -3.18 -9.04
C LYS A 220 -2.10 -3.32 -7.66
N PRO A 221 -0.95 -4.00 -7.57
CA PRO A 221 -0.26 -4.22 -6.30
C PRO A 221 0.34 -2.94 -5.72
N GLU A 222 0.57 -2.97 -4.39
CA GLU A 222 1.46 -2.13 -3.57
C GLU A 222 2.31 -1.09 -4.33
N ASN A 223 3.29 -1.71 -4.98
CA ASN A 223 4.51 -1.17 -5.56
C ASN A 223 4.33 -0.49 -6.93
N GLU A 224 3.24 -0.75 -7.64
CA GLU A 224 2.92 -0.11 -8.92
C GLU A 224 2.08 1.16 -8.68
N HIS A 225 2.67 2.12 -7.95
CA HIS A 225 2.04 3.39 -7.61
C HIS A 225 1.75 4.20 -8.89
N ASP A 226 0.48 4.24 -9.28
CA ASP A 226 -0.02 5.04 -10.42
C ASP A 226 -0.93 6.13 -9.85
N GLY A 227 -0.31 7.15 -9.26
CA GLY A 227 -1.06 8.20 -8.56
C GLY A 227 -1.94 9.03 -9.49
N ASP A 228 -1.59 9.14 -10.77
CA ASP A 228 -2.45 9.79 -11.76
C ASP A 228 -3.71 8.96 -12.03
N LEU A 229 -3.58 7.64 -12.16
CA LEU A 229 -4.73 6.74 -12.20
C LEU A 229 -5.60 6.88 -10.95
N ILE A 230 -5.00 6.90 -9.75
CA ILE A 230 -5.76 6.99 -8.50
C ILE A 230 -6.47 8.33 -8.35
N ARG A 231 -5.81 9.46 -8.67
CA ARG A 231 -6.44 10.79 -8.70
C ARG A 231 -7.61 10.82 -9.67
N ARG A 232 -7.40 10.30 -10.89
CA ARG A 232 -8.45 10.18 -11.91
C ARG A 232 -9.62 9.33 -11.44
N LEU A 233 -9.34 8.20 -10.77
CA LEU A 233 -10.37 7.33 -10.19
C LEU A 233 -11.16 8.05 -9.10
N LEU A 234 -10.52 8.85 -8.25
CA LEU A 234 -11.20 9.66 -7.25
C LEU A 234 -12.14 10.69 -7.91
N ASP A 235 -11.68 11.38 -8.96
CA ASP A 235 -12.48 12.39 -9.65
C ASP A 235 -13.75 11.80 -10.29
N ILE A 236 -13.66 10.61 -10.89
CA ILE A 236 -14.82 9.95 -11.52
C ILE A 236 -15.72 9.22 -10.52
N ALA A 237 -15.18 8.80 -9.37
CA ALA A 237 -15.93 8.05 -8.35
C ALA A 237 -16.66 8.97 -7.36
N GLU A 238 -16.15 10.19 -7.14
CA GLU A 238 -16.74 11.22 -6.28
C GLU A 238 -18.21 11.52 -6.60
N PRO A 239 -18.62 11.84 -7.84
CA PRO A 239 -20.03 12.12 -8.15
C PRO A 239 -20.94 10.89 -7.98
N LEU A 240 -20.35 9.70 -7.90
CA LEU A 240 -21.08 8.44 -7.72
C LEU A 240 -21.15 7.98 -6.26
N GLY A 241 -20.47 8.68 -5.33
CA GLY A 241 -20.40 8.31 -3.92
C GLY A 241 -19.73 6.95 -3.68
N LEU A 242 -18.81 6.54 -4.57
CA LEU A 242 -18.14 5.24 -4.49
C LEU A 242 -16.76 5.38 -3.83
N PRO A 243 -16.56 4.95 -2.57
CA PRO A 243 -15.25 4.95 -1.95
C PRO A 243 -14.26 4.04 -2.69
N LEU A 244 -13.00 4.43 -2.71
CA LEU A 244 -11.90 3.68 -3.32
C LEU A 244 -11.14 2.85 -2.26
N SER A 245 -10.73 1.64 -2.60
CA SER A 245 -9.93 0.76 -1.75
C SER A 245 -8.95 -0.05 -2.59
N ARG A 246 -7.96 -0.70 -1.96
CA ARG A 246 -6.98 -1.53 -2.66
C ARG A 246 -6.83 -2.92 -2.05
N LEU A 247 -6.19 -3.79 -2.83
CA LEU A 247 -5.71 -5.09 -2.37
C LEU A 247 -4.50 -4.96 -1.43
N PRO A 248 -4.40 -5.80 -0.38
CA PRO A 248 -3.19 -5.91 0.44
C PRO A 248 -2.03 -6.57 -0.35
N ASN A 249 -0.80 -6.43 0.16
CA ASN A 249 0.39 -6.99 -0.48
C ASN A 249 0.38 -8.53 -0.56
N LEU A 250 1.10 -9.07 -1.54
CA LEU A 250 1.14 -10.52 -1.85
C LEU A 250 1.53 -11.41 -0.66
N THR A 251 2.39 -10.95 0.25
CA THR A 251 2.81 -11.68 1.46
C THR A 251 1.65 -11.83 2.44
N GLU A 252 0.96 -10.72 2.73
CA GLU A 252 -0.21 -10.68 3.61
C GLU A 252 -1.44 -11.33 2.96
N PHE A 253 -1.57 -11.26 1.64
CA PHE A 253 -2.66 -11.88 0.89
C PHE A 253 -2.65 -13.41 1.03
N LYS A 254 -1.46 -14.03 1.09
CA LYS A 254 -1.30 -15.47 1.33
C LYS A 254 -1.68 -15.88 2.75
N ASP A 255 -1.34 -15.07 3.75
CA ASP A 255 -1.72 -15.31 5.15
C ASP A 255 -3.22 -15.09 5.37
N ALA A 256 -3.81 -14.06 4.73
CA ALA A 256 -5.24 -13.76 4.75
C ALA A 256 -6.09 -14.84 4.06
N LEU A 257 -5.57 -15.49 3.01
CA LEU A 257 -6.17 -16.65 2.37
C LEU A 257 -6.30 -17.86 3.33
N GLY A 258 -5.40 -17.98 4.31
CA GLY A 258 -5.45 -19.01 5.35
C GLY A 258 -6.45 -18.71 6.48
N ALA A 259 -6.68 -17.44 6.78
CA ALA A 259 -7.55 -16.98 7.89
C ALA A 259 -9.00 -16.63 7.46
N GLY A 260 -9.29 -16.57 6.16
CA GLY A 260 -10.64 -16.32 5.63
C GLY A 260 -11.14 -14.88 5.75
N LYS A 261 -10.29 -13.93 6.22
CA LYS A 261 -10.60 -12.50 6.29
C LYS A 261 -9.71 -11.72 5.32
N ILE A 262 -10.24 -11.41 4.15
CA ILE A 262 -9.60 -10.47 3.22
C ILE A 262 -10.01 -9.06 3.64
N GLU A 263 -9.20 -8.41 4.48
CA GLU A 263 -9.39 -7.00 4.82
C GLU A 263 -8.84 -6.12 3.68
N LEU A 264 -9.73 -5.40 3.01
CA LEU A 264 -9.36 -4.40 2.03
C LEU A 264 -8.77 -3.18 2.75
N ARG A 265 -7.68 -2.63 2.20
CA ARG A 265 -7.07 -1.43 2.77
C ARG A 265 -7.64 -0.17 2.11
N PRO A 266 -7.85 0.91 2.88
CA PRO A 266 -8.07 2.21 2.28
C PRO A 266 -6.86 2.59 1.41
N ILE A 267 -7.09 3.41 0.38
CA ILE A 267 -6.00 3.96 -0.41
C ILE A 267 -5.16 4.88 0.49
N ALA A 268 -3.85 4.69 0.47
CA ALA A 268 -2.94 5.46 1.29
C ALA A 268 -2.73 6.85 0.66
N VAL A 269 -2.39 7.86 1.46
CA VAL A 269 -2.15 9.23 0.92
C VAL A 269 -0.90 9.23 0.03
N GLU A 270 0.04 8.35 0.33
CA GLU A 270 1.27 8.06 -0.40
C GLU A 270 1.00 7.67 -1.85
N ASP A 271 -0.10 6.95 -2.09
CA ASP A 271 -0.52 6.52 -3.42
C ASP A 271 -0.90 7.70 -4.33
N LEU A 272 -1.25 8.85 -3.74
CA LEU A 272 -1.62 10.06 -4.46
C LEU A 272 -0.43 10.87 -4.94
N LEU A 273 0.82 10.53 -4.62
CA LEU A 273 1.98 11.30 -5.08
C LEU A 273 2.29 11.07 -6.56
N GLY A 274 1.95 9.89 -7.10
CA GLY A 274 2.08 9.58 -8.52
C GLY A 274 3.51 9.55 -9.06
N ARG A 275 4.51 9.41 -8.17
CA ARG A 275 5.91 9.37 -8.58
C ARG A 275 6.40 7.93 -8.76
N PRO A 276 7.07 7.60 -9.87
CA PRO A 276 7.74 6.32 -10.02
C PRO A 276 8.90 6.21 -9.01
N GLN A 277 8.93 5.11 -8.25
CA GLN A 277 10.06 4.82 -7.37
C GLN A 277 11.34 4.67 -8.21
N THR A 278 12.43 5.27 -7.73
CA THR A 278 13.72 5.21 -8.42
C THR A 278 14.30 3.79 -8.33
N VAL A 279 14.96 3.33 -9.39
CA VAL A 279 15.65 2.03 -9.37
C VAL A 279 16.89 2.14 -8.48
N LEU A 280 16.91 1.34 -7.40
CA LEU A 280 17.97 1.38 -6.42
C LEU A 280 19.12 0.45 -6.81
N ASN A 281 20.36 0.94 -6.66
CA ASN A 281 21.55 0.10 -6.73
C ASN A 281 21.75 -0.64 -5.40
N ARG A 282 21.03 -1.76 -5.24
CA ARG A 282 21.05 -2.57 -4.02
C ARG A 282 22.45 -3.12 -3.69
N ASP A 283 23.23 -3.48 -4.69
CA ASP A 283 24.58 -4.01 -4.49
C ASP A 283 25.53 -2.96 -3.90
N ALA A 284 25.46 -1.72 -4.41
CA ALA A 284 26.24 -0.61 -3.86
C ALA A 284 25.84 -0.26 -2.42
N ILE A 285 24.54 -0.26 -2.12
CA ILE A 285 24.01 0.01 -0.77
C ILE A 285 24.43 -1.13 0.19
N SER A 286 24.26 -2.39 -0.21
CA SER A 286 24.67 -3.54 0.59
C SER A 286 26.17 -3.55 0.83
N GLY A 287 27.00 -3.27 -0.18
CA GLY A 287 28.45 -3.16 -0.03
C GLY A 287 28.92 -2.02 0.89
N LEU A 288 28.07 -1.00 1.12
CA LEU A 288 28.33 0.03 2.12
C LEU A 288 28.05 -0.48 3.54
N ILE A 289 26.93 -1.18 3.76
CA ILE A 289 26.37 -1.47 5.10
C ILE A 289 26.76 -2.85 5.63
N ALA A 290 26.76 -3.88 4.78
CA ALA A 290 26.88 -5.27 5.21
C ALA A 290 28.19 -5.51 5.97
N GLY A 291 28.09 -6.18 7.11
CA GLY A 291 29.22 -6.52 7.97
C GLY A 291 29.91 -5.33 8.66
N ARG A 292 29.32 -4.12 8.65
CA ARG A 292 29.89 -2.95 9.33
C ARG A 292 29.19 -2.60 10.63
N ARG A 293 29.90 -1.87 11.50
CA ARG A 293 29.34 -1.24 12.70
C ARG A 293 28.66 0.08 12.33
N VAL A 294 27.35 0.15 12.47
CA VAL A 294 26.54 1.31 12.07
C VAL A 294 25.89 1.96 13.27
N LEU A 295 26.00 3.28 13.39
CA LEU A 295 25.35 4.07 14.43
C LEU A 295 24.32 5.03 13.83
N VAL A 296 23.11 5.06 14.38
CA VAL A 296 22.04 5.97 13.98
C VAL A 296 21.68 6.85 15.17
N THR A 297 21.79 8.18 15.02
CA THR A 297 21.28 9.13 16.04
C THR A 297 19.89 9.62 15.67
N GLY A 298 19.03 9.85 16.65
CA GLY A 298 17.60 10.11 16.40
C GLY A 298 16.92 8.85 15.88
N ALA A 299 17.39 7.68 16.31
CA ALA A 299 17.02 6.37 15.78
C ALA A 299 15.53 6.06 15.90
N GLY A 300 14.80 6.66 16.84
CA GLY A 300 13.37 6.47 16.99
C GLY A 300 12.52 7.56 16.30
N GLY A 301 13.13 8.59 15.70
CA GLY A 301 12.41 9.58 14.88
C GLY A 301 11.89 8.98 13.56
N THR A 302 11.07 9.73 12.79
CA THR A 302 10.49 9.21 11.53
C THR A 302 11.55 8.71 10.54
N ILE A 303 12.58 9.51 10.27
CA ILE A 303 13.65 9.13 9.33
C ILE A 303 14.61 8.13 9.96
N GLY A 304 14.96 8.33 11.24
CA GLY A 304 15.89 7.46 11.95
C GLY A 304 15.36 6.04 12.14
N SER A 305 14.07 5.86 12.39
CA SER A 305 13.47 4.53 12.55
C SER A 305 13.43 3.78 11.23
N GLU A 306 13.11 4.46 10.13
CA GLU A 306 13.16 3.84 8.80
C GLU A 306 14.59 3.55 8.33
N LEU A 307 15.55 4.44 8.60
CA LEU A 307 16.99 4.15 8.43
C LEU A 307 17.37 2.88 9.19
N THR A 308 16.96 2.79 10.45
CA THR A 308 17.27 1.64 11.31
C THR A 308 16.71 0.34 10.72
N ARG A 309 15.44 0.33 10.25
CA ARG A 309 14.83 -0.85 9.63
C ARG A 309 15.55 -1.29 8.36
N GLN A 310 15.84 -0.35 7.47
CA GLN A 310 16.50 -0.66 6.20
C GLN A 310 17.96 -1.08 6.40
N ILE A 311 18.68 -0.43 7.31
CA ILE A 311 20.05 -0.80 7.67
C ILE A 311 20.06 -2.20 8.27
N ALA A 312 19.18 -2.54 9.22
CA ALA A 312 19.09 -3.88 9.77
C ALA A 312 18.84 -4.97 8.70
N ALA A 313 17.98 -4.67 7.71
CA ALA A 313 17.71 -5.56 6.59
C ALA A 313 18.93 -5.84 5.68
N LEU A 314 19.95 -4.98 5.71
CA LEU A 314 21.16 -5.08 4.90
C LEU A 314 22.30 -5.86 5.58
N GLY A 315 22.07 -6.38 6.79
CA GLY A 315 23.00 -7.26 7.51
C GLY A 315 24.28 -6.59 8.01
N PRO A 316 24.21 -5.49 8.80
CA PRO A 316 25.37 -4.91 9.45
C PRO A 316 25.94 -5.89 10.50
N ALA A 317 27.20 -5.73 10.87
CA ALA A 317 27.79 -6.51 11.96
C ALA A 317 27.22 -6.09 13.31
N GLU A 318 26.98 -4.78 13.49
CA GLU A 318 26.43 -4.20 14.70
C GLU A 318 25.61 -2.96 14.34
N LEU A 319 24.50 -2.75 15.06
CA LEU A 319 23.64 -1.60 14.92
C LEU A 319 23.43 -0.90 16.27
N THR A 320 23.94 0.33 16.40
CA THR A 320 23.76 1.18 17.59
C THR A 320 22.65 2.20 17.34
N LEU A 321 21.61 2.15 18.17
CA LEU A 321 20.46 3.06 18.17
C LEU A 321 20.65 4.12 19.24
N VAL A 322 20.71 5.39 18.85
CA VAL A 322 20.91 6.50 19.78
C VAL A 322 19.73 7.47 19.68
N ASP A 323 19.07 7.74 20.80
CA ASP A 323 18.00 8.74 20.86
C ASP A 323 17.95 9.39 22.26
N ALA A 324 17.47 10.63 22.32
CA ALA A 324 17.20 11.30 23.59
C ALA A 324 15.79 10.95 24.11
N GLY A 325 14.86 10.62 23.21
CA GLY A 325 13.50 10.21 23.57
C GLY A 325 13.44 8.73 23.94
N GLU A 326 13.27 8.43 25.23
CA GLU A 326 13.16 7.07 25.75
C GLU A 326 12.07 6.26 25.01
N PHE A 327 10.86 6.80 24.86
CA PHE A 327 9.76 6.10 24.21
C PHE A 327 10.05 5.79 22.73
N ASN A 328 10.66 6.73 22.02
CA ASN A 328 11.03 6.54 20.61
C ASN A 328 12.08 5.43 20.48
N LEU A 329 13.09 5.43 21.36
CA LEU A 329 14.13 4.40 21.40
C LEU A 329 13.57 3.03 21.76
N TYR A 330 12.73 2.95 22.79
CA TYR A 330 12.06 1.71 23.21
C TYR A 330 11.25 1.09 22.07
N THR A 331 10.50 1.92 21.32
CA THR A 331 9.66 1.46 20.22
C THR A 331 10.50 0.83 19.11
N ILE A 332 11.54 1.54 18.64
CA ILE A 332 12.37 1.03 17.55
C ILE A 332 13.26 -0.15 17.99
N ASP A 333 13.76 -0.16 19.23
CA ASP A 333 14.52 -1.30 19.77
C ASP A 333 13.68 -2.58 19.77
N GLY A 334 12.43 -2.49 20.26
CA GLY A 334 11.48 -3.61 20.25
C GLY A 334 11.18 -4.13 18.85
N GLU A 335 10.97 -3.24 17.88
CA GLU A 335 10.76 -3.60 16.47
C GLU A 335 11.96 -4.36 15.90
N ILE A 336 13.19 -3.85 16.09
CA ILE A 336 14.39 -4.45 15.53
C ILE A 336 14.69 -5.80 16.17
N ARG A 337 14.63 -5.91 17.51
CA ARG A 337 14.84 -7.18 18.21
C ARG A 337 13.79 -8.23 17.86
N GLY A 338 12.56 -7.79 17.56
CA GLY A 338 11.48 -8.67 17.12
C GLY A 338 11.76 -9.34 15.78
N HIS A 339 12.31 -8.59 14.81
CA HIS A 339 12.53 -9.06 13.44
C HIS A 339 13.94 -9.61 13.17
N TYR A 340 14.96 -9.11 13.88
CA TYR A 340 16.38 -9.42 13.65
C TYR A 340 17.05 -9.90 14.95
N ARG A 341 16.73 -11.14 15.36
CA ARG A 341 17.19 -11.70 16.64
C ARG A 341 18.70 -11.91 16.73
N ASP A 342 19.34 -12.20 15.61
CA ASP A 342 20.78 -12.50 15.55
C ASP A 342 21.63 -11.24 15.33
N LEU A 343 21.01 -10.07 15.10
CA LEU A 343 21.72 -8.82 14.92
C LEU A 343 22.17 -8.26 16.29
N ALA A 344 23.48 -8.00 16.43
CA ALA A 344 24.01 -7.26 17.57
C ALA A 344 23.47 -5.83 17.57
N CYS A 345 22.50 -5.57 18.45
CA CYS A 345 21.79 -4.30 18.52
C CYS A 345 21.94 -3.68 19.91
N HIS A 346 22.42 -2.44 19.95
CA HIS A 346 22.65 -1.69 21.18
C HIS A 346 21.80 -0.42 21.19
N SER A 347 21.02 -0.22 22.26
CA SER A 347 20.17 0.96 22.42
C SER A 347 20.72 1.86 23.51
N VAL A 348 21.02 3.11 23.16
CA VAL A 348 21.68 4.09 24.03
C VAL A 348 20.85 5.35 24.13
N ILE A 349 20.38 5.65 25.34
CA ILE A 349 19.81 6.96 25.64
C ILE A 349 20.96 7.98 25.74
N ALA A 350 20.97 8.95 24.83
CA ALA A 350 21.93 10.04 24.83
C ALA A 350 21.40 11.27 24.07
N ASP A 351 21.71 12.44 24.60
CA ASP A 351 21.48 13.73 23.93
C ASP A 351 22.73 14.14 23.15
N VAL A 352 22.56 14.49 21.87
CA VAL A 352 23.64 14.97 21.00
C VAL A 352 24.26 16.29 21.50
N ARG A 353 23.56 17.03 22.38
CA ARG A 353 24.06 18.24 23.04
C ARG A 353 25.16 17.96 24.07
N ASP A 354 25.22 16.76 24.63
CA ASP A 354 26.24 16.36 25.60
C ASP A 354 27.49 15.83 24.88
N ARG A 355 28.45 16.75 24.67
CA ARG A 355 29.72 16.44 24.01
C ARG A 355 30.48 15.29 24.66
N ALA A 356 30.51 15.22 25.99
CA ALA A 356 31.31 14.22 26.71
C ALA A 356 30.65 12.84 26.65
N ARG A 357 29.32 12.77 26.66
CA ARG A 357 28.57 11.53 26.46
C ARG A 357 28.70 11.02 25.03
N VAL A 358 28.55 11.89 24.03
CA VAL A 358 28.70 11.53 22.61
C VAL A 358 30.11 11.02 22.32
N LEU A 359 31.15 11.68 22.82
CA LEU A 359 32.53 11.25 22.60
C LEU A 359 32.78 9.85 23.19
N ARG A 360 32.36 9.61 24.44
CA ARG A 360 32.50 8.30 25.09
C ARG A 360 31.75 7.21 24.33
N LEU A 361 30.52 7.47 23.90
CA LEU A 361 29.75 6.55 23.08
C LEU A 361 30.49 6.14 21.79
N PHE A 362 31.11 7.10 21.10
CA PHE A 362 31.87 6.81 19.89
C PHE A 362 33.15 6.02 20.17
N GLN A 363 33.80 6.28 21.31
CA GLN A 363 34.98 5.53 21.75
C GLN A 363 34.63 4.08 22.10
N ASP A 364 33.47 3.86 22.74
CA ASP A 364 33.01 2.53 23.15
C ASP A 364 32.55 1.70 21.95
N MET A 365 31.73 2.27 21.05
CA MET A 365 31.12 1.53 19.93
C MET A 365 32.00 1.51 18.67
N THR A 366 32.93 2.46 18.52
CA THR A 366 33.83 2.59 17.36
C THR A 366 33.13 2.45 15.99
N PRO A 367 32.07 3.23 15.71
CA PRO A 367 31.25 3.04 14.52
C PRO A 367 32.03 3.33 13.23
N GLU A 368 31.81 2.49 12.22
CA GLU A 368 32.38 2.68 10.87
C GLU A 368 31.52 3.59 10.02
N LEU A 369 30.19 3.57 10.25
CA LEU A 369 29.22 4.42 9.57
C LEU A 369 28.29 5.09 10.57
N VAL A 370 28.01 6.37 10.35
CA VAL A 370 27.13 7.16 11.21
C VAL A 370 26.05 7.81 10.37
N PHE A 371 24.78 7.56 10.69
CA PHE A 371 23.64 8.26 10.12
C PHE A 371 23.05 9.22 11.17
N HIS A 372 23.22 10.51 10.95
CA HIS A 372 22.81 11.55 11.89
C HIS A 372 21.44 12.13 11.51
N ALA A 373 20.38 11.63 12.15
CA ALA A 373 19.00 12.06 11.98
C ALA A 373 18.39 12.81 13.19
N ALA A 374 19.17 13.04 14.26
CA ALA A 374 18.69 13.77 15.44
C ALA A 374 18.63 15.29 15.15
N ALA A 375 17.43 15.87 15.26
CA ALA A 375 17.20 17.30 15.08
C ALA A 375 15.82 17.74 15.63
N LEU A 376 15.69 19.02 15.96
CA LEU A 376 14.40 19.71 16.10
C LEU A 376 13.95 20.23 14.74
N LYS A 377 12.79 19.78 14.26
CA LYS A 377 12.28 20.08 12.91
C LYS A 377 11.07 21.01 12.84
N HIS A 378 10.36 21.21 13.95
CA HIS A 378 9.11 21.96 13.96
C HIS A 378 9.38 23.47 13.92
N VAL A 379 9.20 24.10 12.75
CA VAL A 379 9.47 25.53 12.54
C VAL A 379 8.88 26.40 13.65
N PRO A 380 7.57 26.35 13.99
CA PRO A 380 7.01 27.24 15.01
C PRO A 380 7.63 27.04 16.41
N LEU A 381 7.94 25.79 16.78
CA LEU A 381 8.56 25.49 18.07
C LEU A 381 10.01 25.99 18.12
N VAL A 382 10.74 25.87 17.03
CA VAL A 382 12.14 26.33 16.94
C VAL A 382 12.22 27.85 16.81
N GLU A 383 11.26 28.51 16.16
CA GLU A 383 11.14 29.98 16.17
C GLU A 383 10.88 30.52 17.58
N ALA A 384 10.07 29.80 18.36
CA ALA A 384 9.79 30.14 19.75
C ALA A 384 10.99 29.86 20.67
N ASN A 385 11.81 28.86 20.35
CA ASN A 385 12.95 28.39 21.15
C ASN A 385 14.23 28.31 20.30
N PRO A 386 14.75 29.46 19.82
CA PRO A 386 15.87 29.48 18.89
C PRO A 386 17.16 28.92 19.48
N GLU A 387 17.39 29.10 20.78
CA GLU A 387 18.56 28.59 21.51
C GLU A 387 18.57 27.06 21.52
N GLU A 388 17.41 26.43 21.74
CA GLU A 388 17.26 24.97 21.70
C GLU A 388 17.46 24.41 20.29
N GLY A 389 16.98 25.14 19.27
CA GLY A 389 17.25 24.83 17.87
C GLY A 389 18.74 24.87 17.55
N VAL A 390 19.45 25.91 17.99
CA VAL A 390 20.90 26.05 17.83
C VAL A 390 21.65 24.92 18.53
N LEU A 391 21.33 24.66 19.80
CA LEU A 391 22.05 23.66 20.61
C LEU A 391 21.84 22.25 20.06
N THR A 392 20.65 21.93 19.57
CA THR A 392 20.36 20.59 19.04
C THR A 392 20.85 20.44 17.60
N ASN A 393 20.44 21.33 16.70
CA ASN A 393 20.66 21.14 15.26
C ASN A 393 22.10 21.48 14.85
N ALA A 394 22.66 22.59 15.34
CA ALA A 394 24.00 23.02 14.95
C ALA A 394 25.07 22.44 15.88
N ILE A 395 24.94 22.66 17.19
CA ILE A 395 25.94 22.22 18.18
C ILE A 395 25.90 20.71 18.38
N GLY A 396 24.72 20.08 18.39
CA GLY A 396 24.58 18.63 18.40
C GLY A 396 25.24 17.97 17.20
N THR A 397 25.01 18.49 15.99
CA THR A 397 25.71 18.01 14.78
C THR A 397 27.22 18.15 14.92
N ARG A 398 27.71 19.31 15.41
CA ARG A 398 29.15 19.53 15.64
C ARG A 398 29.74 18.47 16.57
N ASN A 399 29.05 18.14 17.67
CA ASN A 399 29.51 17.13 18.63
C ASN A 399 29.60 15.73 18.02
N VAL A 400 28.58 15.32 17.25
CA VAL A 400 28.55 14.03 16.54
C VAL A 400 29.65 13.97 15.48
N ALA A 401 29.83 15.05 14.71
CA ALA A 401 30.84 15.12 13.66
C ALA A 401 32.27 15.11 14.21
N ASP A 402 32.53 15.86 15.30
CA ASP A 402 33.80 15.82 16.02
C ASP A 402 34.11 14.42 16.54
N ALA A 403 33.12 13.73 17.12
CA ALA A 403 33.28 12.38 17.65
C ALA A 403 33.54 11.35 16.53
N ALA A 404 32.81 11.42 15.42
CA ALA A 404 33.03 10.57 14.24
C ALA A 404 34.45 10.73 13.68
N ARG A 405 34.94 11.97 13.60
CA ARG A 405 36.31 12.25 13.18
C ARG A 405 37.34 11.70 14.17
N ALA A 406 37.09 11.88 15.48
CA ALA A 406 38.03 11.48 16.53
C ALA A 406 38.30 9.97 16.53
N VAL A 407 37.29 9.16 16.24
CA VAL A 407 37.42 7.68 16.18
C VAL A 407 37.73 7.14 14.78
N GLY A 408 37.88 8.01 13.79
CA GLY A 408 38.25 7.60 12.42
C GLY A 408 37.15 6.86 11.67
N THR A 409 35.87 7.18 11.93
CA THR A 409 34.71 6.65 11.20
C THR A 409 34.92 6.80 9.68
N ARG A 410 34.48 5.82 8.88
CA ARG A 410 34.63 5.86 7.42
C ARG A 410 33.76 6.96 6.81
N ALA A 411 32.49 7.04 7.22
CA ALA A 411 31.58 8.08 6.78
C ALA A 411 30.51 8.46 7.82
N MET A 412 30.19 9.75 7.88
CA MET A 412 29.03 10.30 8.55
C MET A 412 28.09 10.92 7.52
N VAL A 413 26.81 10.58 7.61
CA VAL A 413 25.74 11.09 6.76
C VAL A 413 24.83 11.97 7.60
N LEU A 414 24.81 13.27 7.31
CA LEU A 414 23.90 14.25 7.90
C LEU A 414 22.59 14.29 7.09
N ILE A 415 21.49 13.98 7.77
CA ILE A 415 20.14 14.20 7.22
C ILE A 415 19.81 15.69 7.29
N SER A 416 19.54 16.30 6.15
CA SER A 416 19.18 17.71 6.02
C SER A 416 17.84 17.89 5.28
N THR A 417 17.48 19.13 4.98
CA THR A 417 16.16 19.54 4.49
C THR A 417 16.28 20.65 3.46
N ASP A 418 15.32 20.70 2.53
CA ASP A 418 15.06 21.85 1.65
C ASP A 418 15.05 23.21 2.38
N LYS A 419 14.57 23.27 3.63
CA LYS A 419 14.50 24.49 4.46
C LYS A 419 15.87 25.07 4.84
N ALA A 420 16.96 24.34 4.61
CA ALA A 420 18.32 24.85 4.78
C ALA A 420 18.77 25.74 3.60
N ILE A 421 18.00 25.78 2.51
CA ILE A 421 18.26 26.59 1.32
C ILE A 421 17.57 27.94 1.49
N ASN A 422 18.34 29.03 1.39
CA ASN A 422 17.91 30.42 1.61
C ASN A 422 16.95 30.52 2.82
N PRO A 423 17.40 30.10 4.02
CA PRO A 423 16.49 29.83 5.12
C PRO A 423 15.71 31.08 5.54
N SER A 424 14.39 30.96 5.69
CA SER A 424 13.50 31.99 6.25
C SER A 424 13.19 31.76 7.73
N SER A 425 13.66 30.65 8.29
CA SER A 425 13.41 30.23 9.68
C SER A 425 14.71 29.89 10.40
N VAL A 426 14.72 30.04 11.72
CA VAL A 426 15.76 29.58 12.63
C VAL A 426 16.00 28.08 12.48
N MET A 427 14.93 27.29 12.29
CA MET A 427 15.06 25.85 12.04
C MET A 427 15.90 25.59 10.79
N GLY A 428 15.57 26.23 9.67
CA GLY A 428 16.34 26.15 8.43
C GLY A 428 17.78 26.64 8.59
N ALA A 429 17.97 27.78 9.25
CA ALA A 429 19.28 28.39 9.45
C ALA A 429 20.21 27.53 10.32
N THR A 430 19.69 26.92 11.38
CA THR A 430 20.48 25.99 12.23
C THR A 430 20.87 24.72 11.48
N LYS A 431 20.01 24.22 10.57
CA LYS A 431 20.38 23.12 9.67
C LYS A 431 21.45 23.55 8.66
N ARG A 432 21.33 24.74 8.04
CA ARG A 432 22.37 25.26 7.14
C ARG A 432 23.72 25.43 7.86
N ALA A 433 23.72 25.87 9.11
CA ALA A 433 24.91 25.95 9.94
C ALA A 433 25.58 24.57 10.14
N ALA A 434 24.77 23.55 10.41
CA ALA A 434 25.22 22.16 10.53
C ALA A 434 25.82 21.63 9.23
N GLU A 435 25.17 21.91 8.08
CA GLU A 435 25.69 21.53 6.77
C GLU A 435 27.05 22.16 6.48
N SER A 436 27.18 23.47 6.69
CA SER A 436 28.45 24.18 6.48
C SER A 436 29.57 23.63 7.36
N TYR A 437 29.25 23.21 8.59
CA TYR A 437 30.24 22.59 9.47
C TYR A 437 30.71 21.23 8.96
N CYS A 438 29.78 20.33 8.64
CA CYS A 438 30.11 19.03 8.04
C CYS A 438 30.87 19.19 6.73
N GLN A 439 30.46 20.13 5.87
CA GLN A 439 31.16 20.45 4.62
C GLN A 439 32.59 20.92 4.88
N SER A 440 32.81 21.78 5.88
CA SER A 440 34.15 22.24 6.25
C SER A 440 35.06 21.11 6.74
N LEU A 441 34.50 20.16 7.50
CA LEU A 441 35.23 18.97 7.96
C LEU A 441 35.56 18.02 6.81
N ASP A 442 34.64 17.91 5.84
CA ASP A 442 34.84 17.04 4.68
C ASP A 442 36.03 17.48 3.81
N LEU A 443 36.18 18.80 3.67
CA LEU A 443 37.24 19.46 2.92
C LEU A 443 38.53 19.68 3.73
N ALA A 444 38.46 19.54 5.06
CA ALA A 444 39.63 19.72 5.91
C ALA A 444 40.71 18.66 5.58
N PRO A 445 42.00 19.00 5.76
CA PRO A 445 43.09 18.04 5.59
C PRO A 445 42.87 16.79 6.44
N ILE A 446 43.17 15.63 5.85
CA ILE A 446 43.12 14.35 6.56
C ILE A 446 44.18 14.42 7.66
N THR A 447 43.72 14.38 8.90
CA THR A 447 44.56 14.30 10.10
C THR A 447 44.44 12.90 10.67
N ALA A 448 45.53 12.39 11.25
CA ALA A 448 45.48 11.11 11.96
C ALA A 448 44.44 11.20 13.11
N PRO A 449 43.79 10.09 13.50
CA PRO A 449 42.89 10.06 14.64
C PRO A 449 43.57 10.68 15.88
N VAL A 450 42.90 11.63 16.54
CA VAL A 450 43.51 12.50 17.57
C VAL A 450 43.38 11.90 18.98
N LEU A 451 43.13 10.60 19.11
CA LEU A 451 42.99 9.95 20.41
C LEU A 451 44.34 9.35 20.86
N ASP A 452 44.95 9.98 21.86
CA ASP A 452 46.11 9.44 22.59
C ASP A 452 45.76 8.06 23.18
N GLY A 453 46.56 7.04 22.87
CA GLY A 453 46.45 5.69 23.45
C GLY A 453 45.89 4.59 22.55
N LEU A 454 45.65 4.85 21.25
CA LEU A 454 45.23 3.84 20.28
C LEU A 454 46.34 3.54 19.25
N ASP A 455 47.47 2.99 19.71
CA ASP A 455 48.50 2.37 18.83
C ASP A 455 47.95 1.17 18.02
N GLN A 456 46.68 0.80 18.20
CA GLN A 456 45.98 -0.30 17.51
C GLN A 456 44.88 0.18 16.53
N ALA A 457 44.77 1.48 16.22
CA ALA A 457 43.70 2.00 15.35
C ALA A 457 43.75 1.40 13.92
N ALA A 458 44.92 0.99 13.43
CA ALA A 458 45.08 0.32 12.14
C ALA A 458 44.42 -1.08 12.11
N ASP A 459 44.37 -1.79 13.25
CA ASP A 459 43.76 -3.14 13.37
C ASP A 459 42.23 -3.12 13.54
N ARG A 460 41.63 -1.95 13.85
CA ARG A 460 40.19 -1.81 14.15
C ARG A 460 39.36 -1.21 13.01
N GLY A 461 39.93 -1.11 11.81
CA GLY A 461 39.24 -0.64 10.60
C GLY A 461 39.16 0.89 10.45
N ALA A 462 40.03 1.65 11.13
CA ALA A 462 40.09 3.10 10.95
C ALA A 462 40.45 3.48 9.50
N CYS A 463 39.71 4.43 8.92
CA CYS A 463 39.91 4.82 7.52
C CYS A 463 41.14 5.72 7.36
N MET A 464 42.22 5.19 6.76
CA MET A 464 43.45 5.93 6.42
C MET A 464 43.22 7.16 5.51
N GLY A 465 42.07 7.21 4.80
CA GLY A 465 41.66 8.33 3.95
C GLY A 465 40.90 9.45 4.68
N GLY A 466 40.75 9.38 6.01
CA GLY A 466 39.96 10.32 6.80
C GLY A 466 38.45 10.14 6.66
N THR A 467 37.69 10.65 7.63
CA THR A 467 36.23 10.55 7.67
C THR A 467 35.58 11.35 6.54
N ARG A 468 34.66 10.74 5.81
CA ARG A 468 33.76 11.43 4.86
C ARG A 468 32.58 12.03 5.62
N PHE A 469 32.26 13.29 5.36
CA PHE A 469 31.04 13.95 5.84
C PHE A 469 30.14 14.27 4.65
N MET A 470 29.00 13.60 4.59
CA MET A 470 28.04 13.70 3.49
C MET A 470 26.75 14.29 4.01
N THR A 471 26.23 15.31 3.33
CA THR A 471 24.93 15.89 3.64
C THR A 471 23.94 15.48 2.57
N VAL A 472 22.73 15.06 2.95
CA VAL A 472 21.64 14.75 2.01
C VAL A 472 20.44 15.65 2.31
N ARG A 473 20.02 16.45 1.32
CA ARG A 473 18.83 17.30 1.37
C ARG A 473 17.67 16.65 0.64
N PHE A 474 16.49 16.76 1.23
CA PHE A 474 15.21 16.41 0.61
C PHE A 474 14.09 17.24 1.22
N GLY A 475 12.93 17.21 0.57
CA GLY A 475 11.74 17.94 1.00
C GLY A 475 10.94 17.23 2.08
N ASN A 476 9.62 17.42 2.05
CA ASN A 476 8.76 16.83 3.07
C ASN A 476 8.63 15.32 2.87
N VAL A 477 8.45 14.64 3.99
CA VAL A 477 8.17 13.20 4.03
C VAL A 477 6.76 12.96 4.54
N LEU A 478 5.98 12.20 3.77
CA LEU A 478 4.60 11.86 4.10
C LEU A 478 4.50 11.10 5.41
N GLY A 479 3.42 11.35 6.15
CA GLY A 479 3.15 10.68 7.42
C GLY A 479 4.15 10.99 8.54
N SER A 480 5.14 11.88 8.32
CA SER A 480 6.15 12.16 9.34
C SER A 480 5.55 12.81 10.58
N SER A 481 6.15 12.57 11.74
CA SER A 481 5.59 12.99 13.04
C SER A 481 5.30 14.49 13.05
N GLY A 482 4.06 14.85 13.39
CA GLY A 482 3.59 16.24 13.46
C GLY A 482 3.58 17.00 12.12
N SER A 483 3.53 16.29 10.98
CA SER A 483 3.35 16.90 9.65
C SER A 483 1.87 17.16 9.32
N VAL A 484 1.62 17.71 8.14
CA VAL A 484 0.27 18.11 7.67
C VAL A 484 -0.68 16.92 7.50
N VAL A 485 -0.19 15.75 7.08
CA VAL A 485 -1.04 14.58 6.84
C VAL A 485 -1.63 14.04 8.17
N PRO A 486 -0.83 13.79 9.23
CA PRO A 486 -1.38 13.47 10.56
C PRO A 486 -2.30 14.56 11.14
N LEU A 487 -2.06 15.83 10.83
CA LEU A 487 -2.97 16.91 11.23
C LEU A 487 -4.33 16.77 10.53
N PHE A 488 -4.35 16.59 9.21
CA PHE A 488 -5.58 16.40 8.46
C PHE A 488 -6.30 15.12 8.87
N GLN A 489 -5.60 14.02 9.13
CA GLN A 489 -6.23 12.79 9.65
C GLN A 489 -6.95 13.04 10.98
N ARG A 490 -6.33 13.76 11.92
CA ARG A 490 -6.97 14.12 13.20
C ARG A 490 -8.15 15.06 13.01
N GLN A 491 -8.03 16.07 12.15
CA GLN A 491 -9.13 17.00 11.85
C GLN A 491 -10.30 16.30 11.16
N LEU A 492 -10.03 15.41 10.20
CA LEU A 492 -11.05 14.56 9.57
C LEU A 492 -11.76 13.68 10.60
N ALA A 493 -11.00 13.02 11.48
CA ALA A 493 -11.57 12.19 12.55
C ALA A 493 -12.44 13.00 13.52
N ALA A 494 -12.16 14.29 13.70
CA ALA A 494 -12.95 15.22 14.50
C ALA A 494 -14.15 15.84 13.76
N GLY A 495 -14.34 15.55 12.46
CA GLY A 495 -15.42 16.10 11.64
C GLY A 495 -15.11 17.40 10.89
N GLY A 496 -13.84 17.82 10.84
CA GLY A 496 -13.38 19.04 10.16
C GLY A 496 -13.59 20.33 10.97
N PRO A 497 -13.29 21.50 10.39
CA PRO A 497 -12.71 21.74 9.06
C PRO A 497 -11.23 21.34 8.97
N LEU A 498 -10.71 21.16 7.75
CA LEU A 498 -9.27 21.03 7.51
C LEU A 498 -8.62 22.41 7.40
N THR A 499 -7.51 22.63 8.09
CA THR A 499 -6.84 23.94 8.11
C THR A 499 -5.64 23.98 7.17
N VAL A 500 -5.72 24.79 6.12
CA VAL A 500 -4.62 25.01 5.17
C VAL A 500 -4.05 26.41 5.39
N THR A 501 -2.73 26.58 5.36
CA THR A 501 -2.13 27.89 5.63
C THR A 501 -2.37 28.90 4.51
N HIS A 502 -2.21 28.48 3.25
CA HIS A 502 -2.42 29.35 2.08
C HIS A 502 -2.91 28.54 0.86
N PRO A 503 -3.81 29.08 0.01
CA PRO A 503 -4.34 28.39 -1.17
C PRO A 503 -3.26 27.97 -2.17
N ASP A 504 -2.22 28.79 -2.34
CA ASP A 504 -1.10 28.52 -3.26
C ASP A 504 0.07 27.76 -2.63
N MET A 505 -0.06 27.31 -1.38
CA MET A 505 1.00 26.60 -0.67
C MET A 505 1.38 25.30 -1.40
N ARG A 506 2.64 25.15 -1.79
CA ARG A 506 3.15 23.90 -2.40
C ARG A 506 4.33 23.32 -1.63
N ARG A 507 4.38 21.99 -1.57
CA ARG A 507 5.48 21.25 -0.97
C ARG A 507 5.86 20.06 -1.83
N TYR A 508 7.15 19.76 -1.84
CA TYR A 508 7.66 18.50 -2.37
C TYR A 508 7.42 17.39 -1.36
N PHE A 509 6.97 16.24 -1.82
CA PHE A 509 6.70 15.09 -0.98
C PHE A 509 7.34 13.83 -1.55
N MET A 510 7.81 12.98 -0.66
CA MET A 510 8.17 11.60 -0.94
C MET A 510 7.76 10.72 0.24
N THR A 511 7.76 9.41 0.04
CA THR A 511 7.51 8.47 1.14
C THR A 511 8.73 8.36 2.06
N VAL A 512 8.54 7.97 3.33
CA VAL A 512 9.65 7.77 4.28
C VAL A 512 10.63 6.74 3.73
N ARG A 513 10.09 5.63 3.20
CA ARG A 513 10.86 4.53 2.65
C ARG A 513 11.74 4.99 1.48
N GLU A 514 11.15 5.70 0.52
CA GLU A 514 11.86 6.24 -0.65
C GLU A 514 12.95 7.24 -0.23
N ALA A 515 12.65 8.14 0.72
CA ALA A 515 13.63 9.09 1.23
C ALA A 515 14.87 8.39 1.79
N VAL A 516 14.67 7.36 2.61
CA VAL A 516 15.74 6.58 3.21
C VAL A 516 16.50 5.75 2.17
N GLU A 517 15.79 5.12 1.24
CA GLU A 517 16.40 4.36 0.14
C GLU A 517 17.35 5.25 -0.69
N LEU A 518 16.92 6.47 -1.03
CA LEU A 518 17.73 7.46 -1.74
C LEU A 518 18.87 8.04 -0.87
N VAL A 519 18.67 8.21 0.44
CA VAL A 519 19.75 8.59 1.37
C VAL A 519 20.85 7.51 1.39
N LEU A 520 20.48 6.23 1.48
CA LEU A 520 21.42 5.12 1.45
C LEU A 520 22.15 5.05 0.10
N GLN A 521 21.43 5.25 -1.01
CA GLN A 521 22.00 5.34 -2.36
C GLN A 521 23.01 6.50 -2.47
N ALA A 522 22.66 7.70 -2.01
CA ALA A 522 23.56 8.85 -1.99
C ALA A 522 24.81 8.59 -1.14
N SER A 523 24.64 7.92 0.00
CA SER A 523 25.73 7.55 0.91
C SER A 523 26.69 6.54 0.29
N ALA A 524 26.17 5.55 -0.43
CA ALA A 524 26.96 4.57 -1.16
C ALA A 524 27.75 5.23 -2.30
N TYR A 525 27.08 6.06 -3.09
CA TYR A 525 27.71 6.83 -4.16
C TYR A 525 28.82 7.75 -3.63
N GLY A 526 28.54 8.55 -2.61
CA GLY A 526 29.50 9.50 -2.03
C GLY A 526 30.70 8.84 -1.34
N SER A 527 30.52 7.64 -0.80
CA SER A 527 31.60 6.83 -0.24
C SER A 527 32.51 6.22 -1.31
N ALA A 528 31.97 5.95 -2.50
CA ALA A 528 32.72 5.38 -3.62
C ALA A 528 33.44 6.45 -4.48
N HIS A 529 33.07 7.73 -4.35
CA HIS A 529 33.62 8.82 -5.17
C HIS A 529 34.27 9.93 -4.30
N PRO A 530 35.51 9.73 -3.83
CA PRO A 530 36.22 10.70 -2.98
C PRO A 530 36.36 12.10 -3.60
N GLN A 531 36.44 12.20 -4.92
CA GLN A 531 36.46 13.46 -5.67
C GLN A 531 35.20 14.33 -5.45
N GLY A 532 34.13 13.79 -4.86
CA GLY A 532 32.95 14.53 -4.44
C GLY A 532 33.04 15.20 -3.07
N ARG A 533 34.23 15.34 -2.46
CA ARG A 533 34.43 16.02 -1.16
C ARG A 533 33.79 17.41 -1.16
N GLY A 534 33.13 17.76 -0.05
CA GLY A 534 32.48 19.06 0.16
C GLY A 534 31.21 19.30 -0.66
N ARG A 535 30.74 18.31 -1.42
CA ARG A 535 29.45 18.39 -2.13
C ARG A 535 28.31 17.95 -1.23
N ILE A 536 27.13 18.52 -1.48
CA ILE A 536 25.88 18.16 -0.82
C ILE A 536 25.02 17.38 -1.80
N PHE A 537 24.42 16.28 -1.35
CA PHE A 537 23.47 15.52 -2.14
C PHE A 537 22.09 16.13 -2.03
N VAL A 538 21.38 16.23 -3.15
CA VAL A 538 20.00 16.69 -3.23
C VAL A 538 19.19 15.58 -3.89
N LEU A 539 18.16 15.11 -3.21
CA LEU A 539 17.29 14.09 -3.77
C LEU A 539 16.37 14.70 -4.80
N ASP A 540 16.15 13.97 -5.90
CA ASP A 540 15.04 14.26 -6.79
C ASP A 540 13.74 14.10 -6.00
N MET A 541 12.87 15.10 -6.03
CA MET A 541 11.59 15.10 -5.33
C MET A 541 10.38 15.03 -6.26
N GLY A 542 10.59 15.03 -7.58
CA GLY A 542 9.50 15.17 -8.55
C GLY A 542 8.77 16.50 -8.45
N GLU A 543 7.50 16.51 -8.84
CA GLU A 543 6.68 17.72 -8.91
C GLU A 543 6.13 18.13 -7.53
N PRO A 544 6.08 19.43 -7.21
CA PRO A 544 5.53 19.91 -5.95
C PRO A 544 4.00 19.81 -5.93
N VAL A 545 3.45 19.39 -4.79
CA VAL A 545 2.01 19.21 -4.58
C VAL A 545 1.42 20.41 -3.84
N LYS A 546 0.28 20.94 -4.30
CA LYS A 546 -0.49 21.94 -3.56
C LYS A 546 -1.11 21.33 -2.30
N ILE A 547 -0.95 22.00 -1.16
CA ILE A 547 -1.49 21.51 0.12
C ILE A 547 -3.02 21.50 0.13
N VAL A 548 -3.66 22.43 -0.56
CA VAL A 548 -5.13 22.42 -0.72
C VAL A 548 -5.62 21.20 -1.51
N ASP A 549 -4.90 20.80 -2.56
CA ASP A 549 -5.25 19.63 -3.37
C ASP A 549 -5.03 18.34 -2.56
N LEU A 550 -3.97 18.29 -1.76
CA LEU A 550 -3.75 17.21 -0.79
C LEU A 550 -4.92 17.11 0.21
N ALA A 551 -5.36 18.23 0.79
CA ALA A 551 -6.49 18.27 1.71
C ALA A 551 -7.79 17.76 1.05
N ARG A 552 -8.10 18.24 -0.16
CA ARG A 552 -9.26 17.78 -0.96
C ARG A 552 -9.19 16.28 -1.22
N ASN A 553 -8.03 15.77 -1.64
CA ASN A 553 -7.88 14.34 -1.90
C ASN A 553 -8.00 13.49 -0.64
N MET A 554 -7.51 13.96 0.51
CA MET A 554 -7.69 13.25 1.79
C MET A 554 -9.17 13.19 2.22
N ILE A 555 -9.95 14.25 1.99
CA ILE A 555 -11.41 14.23 2.22
C ILE A 555 -12.08 13.20 1.30
N ARG A 556 -11.71 13.16 0.01
CA ARG A 556 -12.22 12.20 -0.97
C ARG A 556 -11.88 10.74 -0.62
N LEU A 557 -10.67 10.50 -0.12
CA LEU A 557 -10.20 9.16 0.27
C LEU A 557 -11.06 8.52 1.37
N VAL A 558 -11.63 9.33 2.27
CA VAL A 558 -12.54 8.84 3.32
C VAL A 558 -14.01 8.81 2.86
N GLY A 559 -14.27 9.05 1.58
CA GLY A 559 -15.61 9.01 0.98
C GLY A 559 -16.48 10.24 1.26
N LEU A 560 -15.87 11.35 1.67
CA LEU A 560 -16.56 12.62 1.93
C LEU A 560 -16.30 13.60 0.78
N ARG A 561 -17.19 14.58 0.60
CA ARG A 561 -17.08 15.62 -0.43
C ARG A 561 -16.43 16.89 0.14
N PRO A 562 -15.31 17.36 -0.45
CA PRO A 562 -14.70 18.64 -0.08
C PRO A 562 -15.69 19.80 -0.24
N ASP A 563 -15.61 20.78 0.66
CA ASP A 563 -16.43 22.00 0.70
C ASP A 563 -17.95 21.77 0.90
N GLN A 564 -18.41 20.53 0.96
CA GLN A 564 -19.80 20.14 1.23
C GLN A 564 -19.92 19.41 2.57
N ASP A 565 -19.22 18.28 2.70
CA ASP A 565 -19.25 17.46 3.91
C ASP A 565 -18.17 17.91 4.90
N ILE A 566 -16.99 18.32 4.39
CA ILE A 566 -15.87 18.87 5.17
C ILE A 566 -15.37 20.16 4.51
N LYS A 567 -15.37 21.26 5.27
CA LYS A 567 -14.83 22.56 4.81
C LYS A 567 -13.31 22.60 4.92
N ILE A 568 -12.68 23.36 4.02
CA ILE A 568 -11.27 23.74 4.11
C ILE A 568 -11.19 25.22 4.51
N GLU A 569 -10.51 25.52 5.61
CA GLU A 569 -10.33 26.88 6.12
C GLU A 569 -8.88 27.34 5.94
N PHE A 570 -8.71 28.58 5.48
CA PHE A 570 -7.40 29.18 5.30
C PHE A 570 -6.98 29.97 6.55
N THR A 571 -5.87 29.57 7.17
CA THR A 571 -5.42 30.14 8.46
C THR A 571 -4.35 31.22 8.33
N GLY A 572 -3.84 31.47 7.13
CA GLY A 572 -2.70 32.36 6.89
C GLY A 572 -1.35 31.67 7.07
N LEU A 573 -0.30 32.33 6.57
CA LEU A 573 1.09 31.90 6.72
C LEU A 573 1.57 32.10 8.15
N ARG A 574 2.41 31.18 8.64
CA ARG A 574 3.04 31.27 9.95
C ARG A 574 4.42 31.91 9.84
N PRO A 575 4.95 32.52 10.91
CA PRO A 575 6.29 33.09 10.91
C PRO A 575 7.36 32.11 10.41
N GLY A 576 8.17 32.54 9.44
CA GLY A 576 9.26 31.76 8.86
C GLY A 576 8.82 30.68 7.85
N GLU A 577 7.53 30.56 7.54
CA GLU A 577 7.01 29.57 6.59
C GLU A 577 6.97 30.12 5.15
N LYS A 578 7.67 29.45 4.22
CA LYS A 578 7.66 29.83 2.80
C LYS A 578 6.40 29.37 2.08
N LEU A 579 5.97 30.09 1.05
CA LEU A 579 4.89 29.64 0.16
C LEU A 579 5.32 28.47 -0.73
N PHE A 580 6.56 28.53 -1.21
CA PHE A 580 7.22 27.50 -2.02
C PHE A 580 8.59 27.19 -1.42
N GLU A 581 8.93 25.91 -1.31
CA GLU A 581 10.28 25.50 -0.92
C GLU A 581 11.17 25.41 -2.17
N GLU A 582 12.45 25.69 -2.01
CA GLU A 582 13.45 25.60 -3.06
C GLU A 582 14.24 24.30 -2.86
N LEU A 583 14.52 23.57 -3.94
CA LEU A 583 15.41 22.39 -3.87
C LEU A 583 16.87 22.76 -4.11
N LEU A 584 17.12 23.93 -4.72
CA LEU A 584 18.43 24.40 -5.16
C LEU A 584 18.47 25.93 -5.07
N SER A 585 19.62 26.50 -4.71
CA SER A 585 19.86 27.95 -4.75
C SER A 585 20.39 28.39 -6.13
N GLU A 586 20.19 29.65 -6.52
CA GLU A 586 20.63 30.20 -7.83
C GLU A 586 22.15 30.05 -8.08
N GLY A 587 22.96 29.90 -7.02
CA GLY A 587 24.40 29.64 -7.10
C GLY A 587 24.82 28.17 -6.97
N GLU A 588 23.89 27.24 -6.79
CA GLU A 588 24.14 25.81 -6.50
C GLU A 588 23.61 24.92 -7.65
N ALA A 589 24.13 25.11 -8.88
CA ALA A 589 23.66 24.34 -10.04
C ALA A 589 23.83 22.81 -9.81
N PRO A 590 22.75 22.01 -9.96
CA PRO A 590 22.79 20.59 -9.69
C PRO A 590 23.59 19.87 -10.78
N THR A 591 24.49 19.01 -10.35
CA THR A 591 25.18 18.06 -11.23
C THR A 591 24.55 16.69 -11.06
N ARG A 592 24.21 16.03 -12.18
CA ARG A 592 23.70 14.66 -12.15
C ARG A 592 24.80 13.72 -11.66
N THR A 593 24.42 12.80 -10.78
CA THR A 593 25.29 11.67 -10.41
C THR A 593 24.97 10.46 -11.29
N THR A 594 25.78 9.41 -11.20
CA THR A 594 25.44 8.11 -11.81
C THR A 594 24.46 7.30 -10.96
N ALA A 595 24.07 7.80 -9.78
CA ALA A 595 23.03 7.22 -8.94
C ALA A 595 21.70 7.91 -9.26
N ASP A 596 20.75 7.16 -9.82
CA ASP A 596 19.45 7.69 -10.19
C ASP A 596 18.76 8.33 -8.97
N GLY A 597 18.00 9.40 -9.21
CA GLY A 597 17.29 10.14 -8.14
C GLY A 597 18.19 10.93 -7.18
N VAL A 598 19.52 10.96 -7.41
CA VAL A 598 20.48 11.70 -6.57
C VAL A 598 21.25 12.73 -7.42
N PHE A 599 21.16 13.99 -7.02
CA PHE A 599 21.95 15.10 -7.57
C PHE A 599 23.03 15.54 -6.58
N GLN A 600 24.03 16.27 -7.08
CA GLN A 600 25.04 16.95 -6.28
C GLN A 600 25.00 18.46 -6.48
N ALA A 601 24.97 19.19 -5.38
CA ALA A 601 25.18 20.62 -5.32
C ALA A 601 26.57 20.93 -4.75
N SER A 602 27.15 22.06 -5.15
CA SER A 602 28.43 22.56 -4.63
C SER A 602 28.19 23.91 -3.92
N PRO A 603 27.75 23.91 -2.65
CA PRO A 603 27.52 25.12 -1.89
C PRO A 603 28.80 25.91 -1.65
N ARG A 604 28.64 27.21 -1.37
CA ARG A 604 29.73 28.04 -0.84
C ARG A 604 30.31 27.44 0.43
N VAL A 605 31.61 27.20 0.41
CA VAL A 605 32.38 26.67 1.54
C VAL A 605 32.79 27.81 2.47
N ILE A 606 32.62 27.59 3.78
CA ILE A 606 33.15 28.47 4.82
C ILE A 606 34.45 27.85 5.34
N ASP A 607 35.49 28.67 5.52
CA ASP A 607 36.75 28.23 6.11
C ASP A 607 36.53 27.54 7.47
N HIS A 608 37.22 26.42 7.69
CA HIS A 608 37.03 25.59 8.88
C HIS A 608 37.36 26.33 10.19
N GLY A 609 38.40 27.18 10.18
CA GLY A 609 38.75 28.00 11.34
C GLY A 609 37.69 29.04 11.65
N VAL A 610 37.16 29.70 10.62
CA VAL A 610 36.09 30.70 10.75
C VAL A 610 34.82 30.08 11.31
N ILE A 611 34.31 29.00 10.69
CA ILE A 611 33.05 28.38 11.15
C ILE A 611 33.17 27.80 12.56
N LYS A 612 34.32 27.23 12.93
CA LYS A 612 34.57 26.73 14.28
C LYS A 612 34.48 27.86 15.32
N ARG A 613 35.06 29.03 15.04
CA ARG A 613 34.95 30.20 15.94
C ARG A 613 33.51 30.67 16.06
N LEU A 614 32.80 30.84 14.94
CA LEU A 614 31.41 31.28 14.94
C LEU A 614 30.48 30.30 15.68
N LEU A 615 30.68 28.99 15.53
CA LEU A 615 29.92 27.99 16.28
C LEU A 615 30.21 28.02 17.79
N ASN A 616 31.44 28.33 18.19
CA ASN A 616 31.77 28.50 19.61
C ASN A 616 31.07 29.74 20.20
N GLU A 617 31.08 30.85 19.49
CA GLU A 617 30.35 32.07 19.90
C GLU A 617 28.84 31.81 19.96
N LEU A 618 28.31 31.11 18.96
CA LEU A 618 26.90 30.75 18.88
C LEU A 618 26.48 29.82 20.05
N GLU A 619 27.32 28.84 20.39
CA GLU A 619 27.08 27.96 21.54
C GLU A 619 27.08 28.75 22.86
N LEU A 620 28.06 29.63 23.06
CA LEU A 620 28.13 30.44 24.28
C LEU A 620 26.89 31.33 24.45
N ALA A 621 26.45 31.97 23.36
CA ALA A 621 25.24 32.79 23.35
C ALA A 621 23.98 31.96 23.67
N ALA A 622 23.83 30.80 23.02
CA ALA A 622 22.67 29.94 23.21
C ALA A 622 22.61 29.33 24.62
N ARG A 623 23.75 28.87 25.18
CA ARG A 623 23.82 28.34 26.56
C ARG A 623 23.58 29.42 27.61
N ALA A 624 23.91 30.67 27.32
CA ALA A 624 23.61 31.81 28.18
C ALA A 624 22.14 32.27 28.07
N ASN A 625 21.33 31.65 27.21
CA ASN A 625 19.97 32.09 26.86
C ASN A 625 19.91 33.56 26.36
N ASP A 626 20.97 34.02 25.68
CA ASP A 626 21.01 35.35 25.07
C ASP A 626 20.43 35.27 23.65
N ARG A 627 19.11 35.47 23.55
CA ARG A 627 18.37 35.38 22.28
C ARG A 627 18.88 36.34 21.21
N MET A 628 19.16 37.58 21.61
CA MET A 628 19.60 38.62 20.68
C MET A 628 20.94 38.26 20.07
N ARG A 629 21.91 37.87 20.90
CA ARG A 629 23.23 37.46 20.44
C ARG A 629 23.18 36.16 19.66
N THR A 630 22.36 35.20 20.08
CA THR A 630 22.17 33.92 19.36
C THR A 630 21.69 34.16 17.93
N LEU A 631 20.65 34.97 17.75
CA LEU A 631 20.12 35.29 16.41
C LEU A 631 21.09 36.13 15.58
N ALA A 632 21.81 37.07 16.20
CA ALA A 632 22.83 37.86 15.51
C ALA A 632 23.98 36.99 14.99
N THR A 633 24.54 36.13 15.84
CA THR A 633 25.62 35.21 15.45
C THR A 633 25.16 34.20 14.41
N LEU A 634 23.92 33.70 14.52
CA LEU A 634 23.34 32.80 13.51
C LEU A 634 23.22 33.47 12.14
N ARG A 635 22.80 34.74 12.07
CA ARG A 635 22.76 35.53 10.83
C ARG A 635 24.15 35.78 10.26
N THR A 636 25.17 35.99 11.11
CA THR A 636 26.56 36.11 10.64
C THR A 636 27.07 34.81 10.03
N LEU A 637 26.72 33.66 10.64
CA LEU A 637 27.13 32.34 10.16
C LEU A 637 26.39 31.93 8.89
N VAL A 638 25.12 32.30 8.76
CA VAL A 638 24.27 32.04 7.61
C VAL A 638 23.78 33.36 7.01
N PRO A 639 24.56 34.01 6.12
CA PRO A 639 24.21 35.33 5.58
C PRO A 639 22.88 35.34 4.80
N ASP A 640 22.53 34.21 4.18
CA ASP A 640 21.28 34.03 3.43
C ASP A 640 20.06 33.80 4.35
N PHE A 641 20.27 33.81 5.68
CA PHE A 641 19.18 33.75 6.66
C PHE A 641 18.48 35.10 6.73
N ALA A 642 17.37 35.20 6.01
CA ALA A 642 16.45 36.32 6.05
C ALA A 642 15.18 35.90 6.81
N PRO A 643 15.15 36.01 8.16
CA PRO A 643 13.90 35.86 8.86
C PRO A 643 12.98 36.99 8.41
N GLU A 644 11.80 36.66 7.91
CA GLU A 644 10.74 37.64 7.69
C GLU A 644 10.51 38.37 9.03
N ARG A 645 10.91 39.64 9.10
CA ARG A 645 10.55 40.53 10.21
C ARG A 645 9.74 41.70 9.67
N ASP A 646 8.77 42.10 10.49
CA ASP A 646 8.08 43.39 10.53
C ASP A 646 6.85 43.58 9.63
N LEU A 647 5.85 42.70 9.76
CA LEU A 647 4.45 43.12 9.72
C LEU A 647 3.83 42.81 11.10
N ASP A 648 3.38 43.86 11.78
CA ASP A 648 2.67 43.90 13.06
C ASP A 648 3.48 43.67 14.35
N SER A 649 4.19 44.74 14.73
CA SER A 649 4.22 45.18 16.12
C SER A 649 2.80 45.58 16.58
N THR A 650 1.93 44.60 16.81
CA THR A 650 0.65 44.80 17.52
C THR A 650 0.55 43.73 18.61
N PRO A 651 0.47 44.09 19.90
CA PRO A 651 0.41 43.08 20.96
C PRO A 651 -0.91 42.31 20.84
N ILE A 652 -0.82 41.00 20.59
CA ILE A 652 -1.95 40.08 20.74
C ILE A 652 -2.13 39.84 22.25
N ASN A 653 -2.86 40.74 22.91
CA ASN A 653 -3.62 40.45 24.13
C ASN A 653 -4.55 41.62 24.48
N GLN A 654 -5.79 41.58 23.99
CA GLN A 654 -6.93 42.10 24.73
C GLN A 654 -8.09 41.09 24.62
N PRO A 655 -8.73 40.70 25.74
CA PRO A 655 -9.92 39.87 25.70
C PRO A 655 -11.07 40.64 25.05
N ARG A 656 -11.80 39.98 24.14
CA ARG A 656 -13.06 40.50 23.58
C ARG A 656 -14.02 40.81 24.73
N GLN A 657 -14.30 42.08 24.95
CA GLN A 657 -15.47 42.50 25.72
C GLN A 657 -16.73 42.09 24.96
N GLU A 658 -17.60 41.36 25.67
CA GLU A 658 -18.98 41.12 25.29
C GLU A 658 -19.70 42.45 25.05
N LEU A 659 -20.26 42.63 23.87
CA LEU A 659 -21.31 43.61 23.62
C LEU A 659 -22.58 42.82 23.32
N GLY A 660 -23.48 42.86 24.31
CA GLY A 660 -24.76 42.20 24.29
C GLY A 660 -25.72 42.75 23.24
N SER A 661 -26.68 41.90 22.92
CA SER A 661 -27.94 42.21 22.23
C SER A 661 -28.75 43.25 23.03
N PRO A 662 -29.67 43.97 22.36
CA PRO A 662 -30.93 43.37 21.91
C PRO A 662 -31.01 43.10 20.41
#